data_AF-R7AVB2-F1
#
_entry.id   AF-R7AVB2-F1
#
_cell.length_a   1.000
_cell.length_b   1.000
_cell.length_c   1.000
_cell.angle_alpha   90.00
_cell.angle_beta   90.00
_cell.angle_gamma   90.00
#
_symmetry.space_group_name_H-M   'P 1'
#
loop_
_entity.id
_entity.type
_entity.pdbx_description
1 polymer ?
#
loop_
_entity_poly.entity_id
_entity_poly.type
_entity_poly.pdbx_seq_one_letter_code
_entity_poly.pdbx_strand_id
1 'polypeptide(L)'
;MLEERYILARERLQELTEEAALEAEYQKYFTKYARFLLLVCDTTEAGRAGKQRRASLEELREENHRLYEDILPENYEHSYANPAYAAKCFEEPYGKILCVLAAEMQSTVPFAFEQNVEALVIRMELFLEIYGAFVCEKEENGALPKAENLQETIAFYMSDYTRWATEEKLQDMLLPERDFALKLIEGDLSDPRYLYFFGEYVTESQERTWKHLQELPAETLQKMADTYTEGYRIGFEVGNKDISIKKTVNIRYCLGFEPMIKLAVENFRKMGLQPTIYRAAGNLLQGRSVYRNGYYGAIPNKQYDFDHKDDQGLVLDKRLIQIRMEALQEGYEAYKEAAAVFGGPAVVEVFGEDAVPLQEKKEAVHLSKEQQKLTVEYMAAAGELQNRYIKGEERSFTIISFPVPEIGKDYEKIFDEVVRINTLDYQLYQRMQQIIIDTLDQGKYVIVKGMHGNKTHMKIMLHPLSDPAKQTNFENCVADVNIPVGEVFTSPVLKGTEGVLHVSRVFLNELEYKDMTLTFRDGMITDYSCSNFEKTEENRKYISDNVLFHHETLPIGEFAIGTNTTAYVVARKYGIEEKLPILIAEKTGPHFAVGDTCYSHAEEVAVFNPDGKEIIARDNECSLKRKEDMAKAYFNCHTDITIPYDELGEVSVVTEKEQVIPIIIEGKFVLEGLSELNLPLAMAENL
;
A
#
# COMPACT_ATOMS: atom_id res chain seq x y z
N MET A 1 -12.48 -36.31 9.55
CA MET A 1 -13.29 -35.69 8.47
C MET A 1 -12.43 -34.82 7.56
N LEU A 2 -11.69 -33.81 8.04
CA LEU A 2 -10.85 -32.98 7.15
C LEU A 2 -9.73 -33.75 6.41
N GLU A 3 -8.92 -34.52 7.14
CA GLU A 3 -7.83 -35.30 6.52
C GLU A 3 -8.34 -36.34 5.51
N GLU A 4 -9.51 -36.92 5.78
CA GLU A 4 -10.16 -37.85 4.85
C GLU A 4 -10.60 -37.14 3.57
N ARG A 5 -11.20 -35.94 3.66
CA ARG A 5 -11.52 -35.10 2.49
C ARG A 5 -10.27 -34.76 1.69
N TYR A 6 -9.17 -34.42 2.37
CA TYR A 6 -7.88 -34.14 1.72
C TYR A 6 -7.36 -35.34 0.93
N ILE A 7 -7.33 -36.52 1.53
CA ILE A 7 -6.89 -37.76 0.87
C ILE A 7 -7.78 -38.07 -0.34
N LEU A 8 -9.11 -38.04 -0.17
CA LEU A 8 -10.05 -38.32 -1.26
C LEU A 8 -9.94 -37.33 -2.42
N ALA A 9 -9.82 -36.03 -2.11
CA ALA A 9 -9.64 -35.01 -3.14
C ALA A 9 -8.31 -35.22 -3.89
N ARG A 10 -7.22 -35.53 -3.17
CA ARG A 10 -5.91 -35.81 -3.77
C ARG A 10 -5.94 -37.07 -4.66
N GLU A 11 -6.56 -38.16 -4.20
CA GLU A 11 -6.74 -39.39 -4.99
C GLU A 11 -7.54 -39.10 -6.27
N ARG A 12 -8.64 -38.34 -6.17
CA ARG A 12 -9.44 -37.97 -7.33
C ARG A 12 -8.68 -37.11 -8.33
N LEU A 13 -7.82 -36.19 -7.87
CA LEU A 13 -6.93 -35.43 -8.75
C LEU A 13 -5.94 -36.34 -9.49
N GLN A 14 -5.41 -37.39 -8.85
CA GLN A 14 -4.53 -38.36 -9.51
C GLN A 14 -5.26 -39.10 -10.63
N GLU A 15 -6.45 -39.63 -10.35
CA GLU A 15 -7.29 -40.31 -11.34
C GLU A 15 -7.57 -39.40 -12.54
N LEU A 16 -7.97 -38.14 -12.29
CA LEU A 16 -8.25 -37.15 -13.32
C LEU A 16 -7.08 -36.95 -14.30
N THR A 17 -5.83 -37.04 -13.83
CA THR A 17 -4.65 -36.84 -14.72
C THR A 17 -4.46 -37.95 -15.75
N GLU A 18 -5.09 -39.10 -15.56
CA GLU A 18 -5.06 -40.26 -16.47
C GLU A 18 -6.34 -40.40 -17.29
N GLU A 19 -7.37 -39.62 -16.97
CA GLU A 19 -8.67 -39.62 -17.66
C GLU A 19 -8.62 -38.85 -18.99
N ALA A 20 -9.50 -39.25 -19.92
CA ALA A 20 -9.75 -38.56 -21.19
C ALA A 20 -11.26 -38.44 -21.41
N ALA A 21 -11.94 -37.80 -20.46
CA ALA A 21 -13.40 -37.72 -20.41
C ALA A 21 -13.99 -36.53 -21.20
N LEU A 22 -13.19 -35.48 -21.41
CA LEU A 22 -13.64 -34.23 -22.05
C LEU A 22 -13.00 -34.01 -23.42
N GLU A 23 -13.49 -33.02 -24.17
CA GLU A 23 -12.81 -32.52 -25.36
C GLU A 23 -11.38 -32.06 -25.04
N ALA A 24 -10.48 -32.17 -26.02
CA ALA A 24 -9.04 -32.03 -25.82
C ALA A 24 -8.63 -30.72 -25.11
N GLU A 25 -9.24 -29.58 -25.45
CA GLU A 25 -8.91 -28.28 -24.84
C GLU A 25 -9.29 -28.21 -23.35
N TYR A 26 -10.49 -28.69 -22.98
CA TYR A 26 -10.94 -28.73 -21.58
C TYR A 26 -10.15 -29.78 -20.79
N GLN A 27 -9.93 -30.97 -21.35
CA GLN A 27 -9.13 -32.01 -20.69
C GLN A 27 -7.71 -31.51 -20.41
N LYS A 28 -7.10 -30.76 -21.34
CA LYS A 28 -5.76 -30.17 -21.15
C LYS A 28 -5.74 -29.18 -19.99
N TYR A 29 -6.75 -28.33 -19.85
CA TYR A 29 -6.89 -27.40 -18.72
C TYR A 29 -6.98 -28.15 -17.39
N PHE A 30 -7.93 -29.09 -17.26
CA PHE A 30 -8.14 -29.79 -15.99
C PHE A 30 -6.95 -30.68 -15.64
N THR A 31 -6.33 -31.34 -16.61
CA THR A 31 -5.11 -32.13 -16.37
C THR A 31 -3.96 -31.26 -15.89
N LYS A 32 -3.78 -30.06 -16.46
CA LYS A 32 -2.74 -29.12 -16.04
C LYS A 32 -2.94 -28.69 -14.58
N TYR A 33 -4.14 -28.23 -14.21
CA TYR A 33 -4.38 -27.77 -12.85
C TYR A 33 -4.50 -28.91 -11.82
N ALA A 34 -4.91 -30.11 -12.22
CA ALA A 34 -4.82 -31.28 -11.35
C ALA A 34 -3.36 -31.62 -11.02
N ARG A 35 -2.45 -31.59 -12.01
CA ARG A 35 -1.01 -31.77 -11.77
C ARG A 35 -0.42 -30.66 -10.90
N PHE A 36 -0.87 -29.43 -11.08
CA PHE A 36 -0.47 -28.31 -10.23
C PHE A 36 -0.93 -28.49 -8.78
N LEU A 37 -2.21 -28.82 -8.54
CA LEU A 37 -2.72 -29.09 -7.19
C LEU A 37 -2.02 -30.29 -6.54
N LEU A 38 -1.65 -31.31 -7.32
CA LEU A 38 -0.84 -32.42 -6.83
C LEU A 38 0.57 -31.98 -6.43
N LEU A 39 1.20 -31.05 -7.17
CA LEU A 39 2.46 -30.44 -6.77
C LEU A 39 2.32 -29.68 -5.43
N VAL A 40 1.23 -28.93 -5.24
CA VAL A 40 0.92 -28.25 -3.97
C VAL A 40 0.68 -29.25 -2.83
N CYS A 41 0.01 -30.38 -3.11
CA CYS A 41 -0.14 -31.47 -2.15
C CYS A 41 1.21 -32.09 -1.77
N ASP A 42 2.08 -32.35 -2.74
CA ASP A 42 3.40 -32.91 -2.50
C ASP A 42 4.28 -31.94 -1.68
N THR A 43 4.13 -30.63 -1.92
CA THR A 43 4.74 -29.54 -1.12
C THR A 43 4.25 -29.59 0.33
N THR A 44 2.94 -29.74 0.53
CA THR A 44 2.32 -29.88 1.86
C THR A 44 2.90 -31.08 2.61
N GLU A 45 2.95 -32.24 1.96
CA GLU A 45 3.50 -33.48 2.53
C GLU A 45 5.01 -33.39 2.79
N ALA A 46 5.76 -32.69 1.94
CA ALA A 46 7.18 -32.41 2.15
C ALA A 46 7.39 -31.52 3.39
N GLY A 47 6.52 -30.52 3.60
CA GLY A 47 6.47 -29.69 4.81
C GLY A 47 6.20 -30.51 6.06
N ARG A 48 5.14 -31.34 6.08
CA ARG A 48 4.80 -32.27 7.18
C ARG A 48 5.96 -33.21 7.54
N ALA A 49 6.65 -33.72 6.51
CA ALA A 49 7.79 -34.61 6.69
C ALA A 49 9.11 -33.88 7.03
N GLY A 50 9.12 -32.54 7.10
CA GLY A 50 10.31 -31.73 7.34
C GLY A 50 11.38 -31.88 6.26
N LYS A 51 11.00 -32.21 5.01
CA LYS A 51 11.92 -32.32 3.87
C LYS A 51 12.42 -30.96 3.40
N GLN A 52 11.53 -29.96 3.34
CA GLN A 52 11.88 -28.59 2.92
C GLN A 52 13.01 -28.00 3.79
N ARG A 53 12.98 -28.23 5.12
CA ARG A 53 14.04 -27.77 6.04
C ARG A 53 15.41 -28.43 5.80
N ARG A 54 15.46 -29.54 5.05
CA ARG A 54 16.68 -30.30 4.74
C ARG A 54 17.17 -30.06 3.31
N ALA A 55 16.38 -29.39 2.47
CA ALA A 55 16.74 -29.06 1.11
C ALA A 55 17.88 -28.05 1.03
N SER A 56 18.64 -28.09 -0.06
CA SER A 56 19.62 -27.05 -0.39
C SER A 56 18.91 -25.76 -0.83
N LEU A 57 19.66 -24.66 -0.90
CA LEU A 57 19.11 -23.39 -1.39
C LEU A 57 18.70 -23.48 -2.86
N GLU A 58 19.47 -24.18 -3.69
CA GLU A 58 19.16 -24.42 -5.10
C GLU A 58 17.89 -25.26 -5.27
N GLU A 59 17.72 -26.32 -4.48
CA GLU A 59 16.50 -27.14 -4.50
C GLU A 59 15.26 -26.30 -4.13
N LEU A 60 15.38 -25.41 -3.14
CA LEU A 60 14.30 -24.51 -2.73
C LEU A 60 13.98 -23.45 -3.80
N ARG A 61 14.99 -22.90 -4.47
CA ARG A 61 14.81 -21.98 -5.61
C ARG A 61 14.08 -22.66 -6.77
N GLU A 62 14.46 -23.90 -7.10
CA GLU A 62 13.82 -24.69 -8.15
C GLU A 62 12.36 -25.01 -7.80
N GLU A 63 12.09 -25.45 -6.56
CA GLU A 63 10.72 -25.70 -6.07
C GLU A 63 9.87 -24.42 -6.11
N ASN A 64 10.42 -23.30 -5.62
CA ASN A 64 9.75 -22.01 -5.64
C ASN A 64 9.43 -21.55 -7.06
N HIS A 65 10.40 -21.56 -7.98
CA HIS A 65 10.16 -21.20 -9.37
C HIS A 65 9.06 -22.08 -9.99
N ARG A 66 9.12 -23.41 -9.78
CA ARG A 66 8.14 -24.36 -10.33
C ARG A 66 6.70 -24.10 -9.83
N LEU A 67 6.53 -23.63 -8.60
CA LEU A 67 5.22 -23.30 -8.02
C LEU A 67 4.58 -22.03 -8.63
N TYR A 68 5.38 -21.14 -9.21
CA TYR A 68 4.92 -19.89 -9.83
C TYR A 68 5.10 -19.84 -11.35
N GLU A 69 5.80 -20.82 -11.93
CA GLU A 69 6.26 -20.88 -13.32
C GLU A 69 5.18 -20.48 -14.33
N ASP A 70 3.94 -20.94 -14.14
CA ASP A 70 2.87 -20.67 -15.10
C ASP A 70 2.47 -19.20 -15.18
N ILE A 71 2.58 -18.45 -14.07
CA ILE A 71 2.16 -17.05 -14.02
C ILE A 71 3.33 -16.07 -14.19
N LEU A 72 4.57 -16.55 -14.30
CA LEU A 72 5.73 -15.69 -14.54
C LEU A 72 5.65 -14.99 -15.90
N PRO A 73 6.19 -13.76 -16.06
CA PRO A 73 6.02 -12.95 -17.26
C PRO A 73 6.35 -13.68 -18.57
N GLU A 74 7.41 -14.49 -18.59
CA GLU A 74 7.87 -15.28 -19.74
C GLU A 74 6.89 -16.37 -20.20
N ASN A 75 6.04 -16.87 -19.30
CA ASN A 75 5.09 -17.95 -19.59
C ASN A 75 3.64 -17.45 -19.62
N TYR A 76 3.38 -16.27 -19.06
CA TYR A 76 2.03 -15.77 -18.81
C TYR A 76 1.19 -15.60 -20.08
N GLU A 77 1.79 -15.31 -21.24
CA GLU A 77 1.06 -15.25 -22.53
C GLU A 77 0.41 -16.59 -22.93
N HIS A 78 0.83 -17.69 -22.31
CA HIS A 78 0.34 -19.05 -22.55
C HIS A 78 -0.28 -19.71 -21.31
N SER A 79 -0.47 -18.94 -20.23
CA SER A 79 -1.15 -19.40 -19.03
C SER A 79 -2.67 -19.32 -19.18
N TYR A 80 -3.39 -20.30 -18.63
CA TYR A 80 -4.86 -20.19 -18.55
C TYR A 80 -5.32 -19.16 -17.52
N ALA A 81 -4.42 -18.67 -16.65
CA ALA A 81 -4.70 -17.51 -15.81
C ALA A 81 -4.61 -16.19 -16.60
N ASN A 82 -4.09 -16.17 -17.82
CA ASN A 82 -4.15 -14.98 -18.66
C ASN A 82 -5.51 -14.91 -19.38
N PRO A 83 -6.34 -13.87 -19.13
CA PRO A 83 -7.69 -13.80 -19.72
C PRO A 83 -7.70 -13.86 -21.25
N ALA A 84 -6.70 -13.26 -21.91
CA ALA A 84 -6.59 -13.27 -23.36
C ALA A 84 -6.20 -14.65 -23.92
N TYR A 85 -5.45 -15.45 -23.16
CA TYR A 85 -5.15 -16.83 -23.55
C TYR A 85 -6.34 -17.75 -23.28
N ALA A 86 -6.98 -17.62 -22.11
CA ALA A 86 -8.18 -18.39 -21.77
C ALA A 86 -9.31 -18.20 -22.79
N ALA A 87 -9.55 -16.97 -23.25
CA ALA A 87 -10.54 -16.67 -24.29
C ALA A 87 -10.18 -17.19 -25.70
N LYS A 88 -8.89 -17.49 -25.97
CA LYS A 88 -8.48 -18.17 -27.21
C LYS A 88 -8.75 -19.67 -27.14
N CYS A 89 -8.65 -20.25 -25.95
CA CYS A 89 -8.85 -21.69 -25.73
C CYS A 89 -10.32 -22.07 -25.54
N PHE A 90 -11.12 -21.19 -24.93
CA PHE A 90 -12.50 -21.47 -24.55
C PHE A 90 -13.43 -20.37 -25.04
N GLU A 91 -14.60 -20.77 -25.54
CA GLU A 91 -15.65 -19.84 -25.93
C GLU A 91 -16.17 -19.04 -24.72
N GLU A 92 -16.66 -17.81 -24.95
CA GLU A 92 -17.37 -17.09 -23.89
C GLU A 92 -18.69 -17.81 -23.55
N PRO A 93 -19.06 -17.89 -22.25
CA PRO A 93 -18.40 -17.29 -21.09
C PRO A 93 -17.39 -18.22 -20.36
N TYR A 94 -17.13 -19.44 -20.84
CA TYR A 94 -16.26 -20.43 -20.17
C TYR A 94 -14.83 -19.93 -19.96
N GLY A 95 -14.28 -19.19 -20.93
CA GLY A 95 -12.93 -18.62 -20.82
C GLY A 95 -12.73 -17.77 -19.57
N LYS A 96 -13.72 -16.94 -19.19
CA LYS A 96 -13.67 -16.12 -17.98
C LYS A 96 -13.74 -16.96 -16.71
N ILE A 97 -14.68 -17.91 -16.65
CA ILE A 97 -14.89 -18.77 -15.49
C ILE A 97 -13.65 -19.62 -15.20
N LEU A 98 -13.09 -20.25 -16.23
CA LEU A 98 -11.89 -21.09 -16.11
C LEU A 98 -10.63 -20.24 -15.83
N CYS A 99 -10.56 -19.00 -16.30
CA CYS A 99 -9.48 -18.07 -15.95
C CYS A 99 -9.50 -17.72 -14.44
N VAL A 100 -10.68 -17.39 -13.90
CA VAL A 100 -10.84 -17.13 -12.45
C VAL A 100 -10.49 -18.37 -11.62
N LEU A 101 -10.96 -19.54 -12.05
CA LEU A 101 -10.67 -20.82 -11.39
C LEU A 101 -9.17 -21.13 -11.40
N ALA A 102 -8.49 -20.95 -12.53
CA ALA A 102 -7.05 -21.10 -12.67
C ALA A 102 -6.26 -20.28 -11.64
N ALA A 103 -6.61 -19.00 -11.51
CA ALA A 103 -5.97 -18.11 -10.57
C ALA A 103 -6.34 -18.43 -9.12
N GLU A 104 -7.53 -18.98 -8.85
CA GLU A 104 -7.87 -19.49 -7.52
C GLU A 104 -7.06 -20.74 -7.17
N MET A 105 -6.74 -21.59 -8.14
CA MET A 105 -5.81 -22.70 -7.92
C MET A 105 -4.40 -22.19 -7.60
N GLN A 106 -3.91 -21.19 -8.33
CA GLN A 106 -2.60 -20.57 -8.02
C GLN A 106 -2.53 -20.03 -6.59
N SER A 107 -3.65 -19.55 -6.02
CA SER A 107 -3.71 -19.07 -4.64
C SER A 107 -3.50 -20.15 -3.56
N THR A 108 -3.41 -21.43 -3.94
CA THR A 108 -3.20 -22.54 -3.00
C THR A 108 -1.76 -22.69 -2.51
N VAL A 109 -0.77 -22.13 -3.22
CA VAL A 109 0.66 -22.28 -2.89
C VAL A 109 0.95 -21.91 -1.43
N PRO A 110 0.55 -20.75 -0.91
CA PRO A 110 0.90 -20.36 0.46
C PRO A 110 0.33 -21.31 1.54
N PHE A 111 -0.87 -21.85 1.31
CA PHE A 111 -1.51 -22.75 2.28
C PHE A 111 -0.74 -24.06 2.48
N ALA A 112 0.01 -24.53 1.47
CA ALA A 112 0.88 -25.70 1.62
C ALA A 112 2.02 -25.45 2.62
N PHE A 113 2.58 -24.24 2.65
CA PHE A 113 3.65 -23.88 3.57
C PHE A 113 3.12 -23.59 4.98
N GLU A 114 1.96 -22.95 5.07
CA GLU A 114 1.25 -22.69 6.34
C GLU A 114 0.63 -23.95 6.96
N GLN A 115 0.61 -25.07 6.24
CA GLN A 115 -0.05 -26.31 6.63
C GLN A 115 -1.57 -26.13 6.83
N ASN A 116 -2.16 -25.17 6.10
CA ASN A 116 -3.59 -24.88 6.13
C ASN A 116 -4.36 -25.82 5.18
N VAL A 117 -4.53 -27.06 5.63
CA VAL A 117 -5.17 -28.14 4.86
C VAL A 117 -6.64 -27.83 4.56
N GLU A 118 -7.33 -27.12 5.46
CA GLU A 118 -8.72 -26.72 5.23
C GLU A 118 -8.83 -25.77 4.03
N ALA A 119 -7.98 -24.73 3.98
CA ALA A 119 -7.92 -23.82 2.85
C ALA A 119 -7.60 -24.53 1.52
N LEU A 120 -6.73 -25.54 1.54
CA LEU A 120 -6.40 -26.37 0.38
C LEU A 120 -7.60 -27.21 -0.08
N VAL A 121 -8.20 -27.97 0.83
CA VAL A 121 -9.32 -28.88 0.53
C VAL A 121 -10.50 -28.14 -0.09
N ILE A 122 -10.85 -26.98 0.47
CA ILE A 122 -11.95 -26.14 -0.01
C ILE A 122 -11.76 -25.76 -1.49
N ARG A 123 -10.53 -25.49 -1.93
CA ARG A 123 -10.20 -25.14 -3.32
C ARG A 123 -10.08 -26.35 -4.24
N MET A 124 -9.53 -27.46 -3.73
CA MET A 124 -9.50 -28.73 -4.45
C MET A 124 -10.92 -29.22 -4.75
N GLU A 125 -11.84 -29.10 -3.79
CA GLU A 125 -13.24 -29.49 -3.97
C GLU A 125 -13.96 -28.59 -4.98
N LEU A 126 -13.77 -27.26 -4.93
CA LEU A 126 -14.30 -26.35 -5.97
C LEU A 126 -13.82 -26.77 -7.37
N PHE A 127 -12.53 -27.07 -7.51
CA PHE A 127 -11.96 -27.51 -8.79
C PHE A 127 -12.57 -28.83 -9.27
N LEU A 128 -12.69 -29.81 -8.37
CA LEU A 128 -13.26 -31.12 -8.67
C LEU A 128 -14.77 -31.04 -8.95
N GLU A 129 -15.50 -30.15 -8.29
CA GLU A 129 -16.93 -29.92 -8.53
C GLU A 129 -17.15 -29.34 -9.93
N ILE A 130 -16.37 -28.32 -10.31
CA ILE A 130 -16.43 -27.76 -11.66
C ILE A 130 -16.04 -28.82 -12.69
N TYR A 131 -14.95 -29.58 -12.47
CA TYR A 131 -14.59 -30.69 -13.36
C TYR A 131 -15.72 -31.73 -13.48
N GLY A 132 -16.31 -32.12 -12.36
CA GLY A 132 -17.43 -33.07 -12.31
C GLY A 132 -18.63 -32.58 -13.10
N ALA A 133 -18.96 -31.29 -13.04
CA ALA A 133 -20.03 -30.70 -13.85
C ALA A 133 -19.77 -30.85 -15.36
N PHE A 134 -18.51 -30.69 -15.80
CA PHE A 134 -18.14 -30.95 -17.20
C PHE A 134 -18.31 -32.42 -17.59
N VAL A 135 -17.84 -33.35 -16.76
CA VAL A 135 -17.91 -34.79 -17.04
C VAL A 135 -19.36 -35.27 -17.06
N CYS A 136 -20.15 -34.93 -16.04
CA CYS A 136 -21.54 -35.35 -15.94
C CYS A 136 -22.39 -34.85 -17.12
N GLU A 137 -22.30 -33.56 -17.47
CA GLU A 137 -23.07 -33.03 -18.60
C GLU A 137 -22.64 -33.67 -19.94
N LYS A 138 -21.34 -33.96 -20.08
CA LYS A 138 -20.82 -34.64 -21.26
C LYS A 138 -21.34 -36.06 -21.38
N GLU A 139 -21.37 -36.82 -20.28
CA GLU A 139 -21.86 -38.20 -20.26
C GLU A 139 -23.38 -38.29 -20.45
N GLU A 140 -24.15 -37.40 -19.82
CA GLU A 140 -25.60 -37.43 -19.86
C GLU A 140 -26.17 -36.85 -21.16
N ASN A 141 -25.63 -35.72 -21.62
CA ASN A 141 -26.21 -34.91 -22.69
C ASN A 141 -25.27 -34.68 -23.88
N GLY A 142 -24.01 -35.13 -23.81
CA GLY A 142 -23.02 -34.92 -24.87
C GLY A 142 -22.57 -33.47 -25.03
N ALA A 143 -22.92 -32.61 -24.07
CA ALA A 143 -22.78 -31.16 -24.12
C ALA A 143 -21.87 -30.61 -23.01
N LEU A 144 -21.57 -29.32 -23.06
CA LEU A 144 -20.90 -28.60 -21.99
C LEU A 144 -21.92 -28.16 -20.92
N PRO A 145 -21.54 -28.10 -19.64
CA PRO A 145 -22.40 -27.63 -18.57
C PRO A 145 -22.79 -26.19 -18.83
N LYS A 146 -24.02 -25.81 -18.51
CA LYS A 146 -24.44 -24.40 -18.61
C LYS A 146 -23.50 -23.52 -17.79
N ALA A 147 -23.01 -22.45 -18.40
CA ALA A 147 -22.08 -21.57 -17.75
C ALA A 147 -22.65 -20.92 -16.48
N GLU A 148 -23.97 -20.68 -16.45
CA GLU A 148 -24.66 -20.17 -15.28
C GLU A 148 -24.54 -21.13 -14.09
N ASN A 149 -24.56 -22.45 -14.33
CA ASN A 149 -24.37 -23.43 -13.27
C ASN A 149 -22.94 -23.38 -12.71
N LEU A 150 -21.94 -23.17 -13.56
CA LEU A 150 -20.54 -23.04 -13.12
C LEU A 150 -20.33 -21.75 -12.31
N GLN A 151 -20.95 -20.64 -12.75
CA GLN A 151 -20.97 -19.40 -11.98
C GLN A 151 -21.68 -19.57 -10.64
N GLU A 152 -22.78 -20.32 -10.62
CA GLU A 152 -23.52 -20.64 -9.40
C GLU A 152 -22.67 -21.48 -8.43
N THR A 153 -21.91 -22.47 -8.91
CA THR A 153 -20.93 -23.20 -8.08
C THR A 153 -19.90 -22.26 -7.45
N ILE A 154 -19.35 -21.30 -8.20
CA ILE A 154 -18.43 -20.28 -7.64
C ILE A 154 -19.15 -19.37 -6.64
N ALA A 155 -20.40 -19.00 -6.90
CA ALA A 155 -21.20 -18.20 -5.98
C ALA A 155 -21.45 -18.93 -4.66
N PHE A 156 -21.75 -20.23 -4.70
CA PHE A 156 -21.91 -21.08 -3.51
C PHE A 156 -20.61 -21.23 -2.75
N TYR A 157 -19.50 -21.52 -3.44
CA TYR A 157 -18.16 -21.52 -2.83
C TYR A 157 -17.90 -20.22 -2.07
N MET A 158 -18.18 -19.07 -2.68
CA MET A 158 -18.00 -17.79 -2.02
C MET A 158 -18.96 -17.61 -0.85
N SER A 159 -20.26 -17.90 -1.00
CA SER A 159 -21.23 -17.71 0.08
C SER A 159 -20.95 -18.60 1.29
N ASP A 160 -20.58 -19.85 1.05
CA ASP A 160 -20.46 -20.89 2.07
C ASP A 160 -19.18 -20.71 2.90
N TYR A 161 -18.09 -20.27 2.24
CA TYR A 161 -16.80 -20.10 2.88
C TYR A 161 -16.44 -18.65 3.25
N THR A 162 -17.28 -17.66 2.93
CA THR A 162 -17.06 -16.26 3.34
C THR A 162 -16.93 -16.10 4.86
N ARG A 163 -17.76 -16.81 5.64
CA ARG A 163 -17.71 -16.74 7.11
C ARG A 163 -16.37 -17.26 7.64
N TRP A 164 -15.99 -18.47 7.23
CA TRP A 164 -14.70 -19.09 7.57
C TRP A 164 -13.52 -18.20 7.15
N ALA A 165 -13.51 -17.68 5.93
CA ALA A 165 -12.40 -16.85 5.43
C ALA A 165 -12.29 -15.50 6.15
N THR A 166 -13.43 -14.92 6.55
CA THR A 166 -13.47 -13.68 7.33
C THR A 166 -12.95 -13.92 8.75
N GLU A 167 -13.34 -15.03 9.36
CA GLU A 167 -12.86 -15.45 10.68
C GLU A 167 -11.34 -15.65 10.67
N GLU A 168 -10.80 -16.41 9.72
CA GLU A 168 -9.35 -16.62 9.55
C GLU A 168 -8.61 -15.28 9.41
N LYS A 169 -9.11 -14.37 8.55
CA LYS A 169 -8.50 -13.05 8.35
C LYS A 169 -8.48 -12.22 9.64
N LEU A 170 -9.56 -12.23 10.42
CA LEU A 170 -9.63 -11.50 11.68
C LEU A 170 -8.72 -12.13 12.74
N GLN A 171 -8.65 -13.47 12.81
CA GLN A 171 -7.72 -14.16 13.69
C GLN A 171 -6.28 -13.79 13.36
N ASP A 172 -5.87 -13.87 12.09
CA ASP A 172 -4.50 -13.55 11.67
C ASP A 172 -4.12 -12.09 11.97
N MET A 173 -5.10 -11.18 11.90
CA MET A 173 -4.90 -9.76 12.20
C MET A 173 -4.82 -9.48 13.70
N LEU A 174 -5.66 -10.12 14.51
CA LEU A 174 -5.94 -9.71 15.89
C LEU A 174 -5.28 -10.61 16.95
N LEU A 175 -4.99 -11.87 16.63
CA LEU A 175 -4.55 -12.88 17.60
C LEU A 175 -3.06 -13.18 17.43
N PRO A 176 -2.21 -12.89 18.43
CA PRO A 176 -0.79 -13.23 18.40
C PRO A 176 -0.49 -14.72 18.29
N GLU A 177 -1.45 -15.59 18.60
CA GLU A 177 -1.34 -17.05 18.48
C GLU A 177 -1.28 -17.52 17.01
N ARG A 178 -1.71 -16.67 16.07
CA ARG A 178 -1.54 -16.89 14.62
C ARG A 178 -0.14 -16.48 14.21
N ASP A 179 0.83 -17.29 14.62
CA ASP A 179 2.25 -16.93 14.71
C ASP A 179 3.15 -17.54 13.62
N PHE A 180 2.59 -17.98 12.49
CA PHE A 180 3.35 -18.67 11.42
C PHE A 180 4.59 -17.87 10.98
N ALA A 181 4.39 -16.61 10.55
CA ALA A 181 5.48 -15.74 10.12
C ALA A 181 6.41 -15.38 11.30
N LEU A 182 5.83 -15.11 12.48
CA LEU A 182 6.59 -14.77 13.68
C LEU A 182 7.59 -15.88 14.06
N LYS A 183 7.17 -17.14 14.01
CA LYS A 183 8.04 -18.31 14.26
C LYS A 183 9.22 -18.40 13.30
N LEU A 184 9.04 -18.02 12.03
CA LEU A 184 10.13 -17.99 11.06
C LEU A 184 11.11 -16.86 11.38
N ILE A 185 10.60 -15.66 11.67
CA ILE A 185 11.39 -14.47 12.01
C ILE A 185 12.21 -14.69 13.29
N GLU A 186 11.63 -15.32 14.31
CA GLU A 186 12.33 -15.60 15.56
C GLU A 186 13.40 -16.69 15.45
N GLY A 187 13.33 -17.49 14.38
CA GLY A 187 14.27 -18.55 14.07
C GLY A 187 15.69 -18.08 13.71
N ASP A 188 16.49 -19.00 13.19
CA ASP A 188 17.82 -18.69 12.66
C ASP A 188 17.70 -18.03 11.29
N LEU A 189 18.12 -16.76 11.22
CA LEU A 189 18.07 -15.94 10.00
C LEU A 189 19.42 -15.87 9.28
N SER A 190 20.44 -16.61 9.73
CA SER A 190 21.79 -16.59 9.15
C SER A 190 21.91 -17.28 7.80
N ASP A 191 20.89 -18.02 7.38
CA ASP A 191 20.82 -18.79 6.15
C ASP A 191 19.60 -18.35 5.32
N PRO A 192 19.74 -17.93 4.05
CA PRO A 192 18.64 -17.39 3.26
C PRO A 192 17.53 -18.40 2.97
N ARG A 193 17.76 -19.70 3.18
CA ARG A 193 16.75 -20.76 2.98
C ARG A 193 15.44 -20.50 3.72
N TYR A 194 15.46 -19.77 4.84
CA TYR A 194 14.23 -19.47 5.57
C TYR A 194 13.23 -18.64 4.76
N LEU A 195 13.70 -17.81 3.82
CA LEU A 195 12.84 -16.99 2.96
C LEU A 195 11.83 -17.85 2.19
N TYR A 196 12.27 -19.03 1.75
CA TYR A 196 11.46 -19.99 1.01
C TYR A 196 10.42 -20.72 1.88
N PHE A 197 10.59 -20.72 3.20
CA PHE A 197 9.64 -21.37 4.12
C PHE A 197 8.36 -20.56 4.32
N PHE A 198 8.35 -19.29 3.92
CA PHE A 198 7.15 -18.46 3.93
C PHE A 198 6.14 -18.87 2.86
N GLY A 199 6.52 -19.64 1.83
CA GLY A 199 5.61 -19.98 0.73
C GLY A 199 5.21 -18.79 -0.15
N GLU A 200 6.02 -17.74 -0.14
CA GLU A 200 5.96 -16.61 -1.07
C GLU A 200 6.89 -16.86 -2.27
N TYR A 201 6.71 -16.11 -3.36
CA TYR A 201 7.69 -16.08 -4.43
C TYR A 201 8.92 -15.28 -4.00
N VAL A 202 10.12 -15.83 -4.21
CA VAL A 202 11.38 -15.25 -3.75
C VAL A 202 12.33 -15.15 -4.94
N THR A 203 12.82 -13.95 -5.21
CA THR A 203 13.84 -13.70 -6.24
C THR A 203 15.17 -13.32 -5.60
N GLU A 204 16.18 -13.08 -6.45
CA GLU A 204 17.46 -12.50 -6.01
C GLU A 204 17.27 -11.18 -5.25
N SER A 205 16.17 -10.44 -5.49
CA SER A 205 15.89 -9.17 -4.82
C SER A 205 15.73 -9.32 -3.31
N GLN A 206 14.90 -10.27 -2.85
CA GLN A 206 14.71 -10.55 -1.42
C GLN A 206 15.99 -11.10 -0.78
N GLU A 207 16.69 -12.01 -1.47
CA GLU A 207 17.95 -12.57 -0.97
C GLU A 207 19.06 -11.53 -0.84
N ARG A 208 19.19 -10.62 -1.82
CA ARG A 208 20.20 -9.55 -1.80
C ARG A 208 19.88 -8.50 -0.76
N THR A 209 18.59 -8.21 -0.54
CA THR A 209 18.13 -7.36 0.58
C THR A 209 18.49 -7.98 1.92
N TRP A 210 18.15 -9.26 2.12
CA TRP A 210 18.53 -10.01 3.32
C TRP A 210 20.04 -9.99 3.54
N LYS A 211 20.82 -10.26 2.49
CA LYS A 211 22.28 -10.28 2.54
C LYS A 211 22.85 -8.93 2.96
N HIS A 212 22.38 -7.83 2.36
CA HIS A 212 22.83 -6.49 2.72
C HIS A 212 22.55 -6.21 4.20
N LEU A 213 21.35 -6.53 4.70
CA LEU A 213 21.02 -6.37 6.13
C LEU A 213 21.92 -7.20 7.07
N GLN A 214 22.33 -8.39 6.65
CA GLN A 214 23.28 -9.22 7.42
C GLN A 214 24.70 -8.66 7.42
N GLU A 215 25.08 -7.89 6.41
CA GLU A 215 26.40 -7.26 6.28
C GLU A 215 26.47 -5.90 6.99
N LEU A 216 25.33 -5.29 7.33
CA LEU A 216 25.28 -4.04 8.09
C LEU A 216 25.90 -4.20 9.49
N PRO A 217 26.52 -3.14 10.03
CA PRO A 217 26.89 -3.10 11.44
C PRO A 217 25.66 -3.34 12.33
N ALA A 218 25.81 -4.15 13.38
CA ALA A 218 24.71 -4.46 14.30
C ALA A 218 24.06 -3.21 14.90
N GLU A 219 24.86 -2.16 15.16
CA GLU A 219 24.36 -0.86 15.62
C GLU A 219 23.47 -0.16 14.59
N THR A 220 23.78 -0.28 13.30
CA THR A 220 22.98 0.28 12.20
C THR A 220 21.66 -0.46 12.07
N LEU A 221 21.69 -1.80 12.07
CA LEU A 221 20.49 -2.62 12.00
C LEU A 221 19.56 -2.37 13.20
N GLN A 222 20.14 -2.26 14.41
CA GLN A 222 19.39 -1.87 15.61
C GLN A 222 18.80 -0.47 15.47
N LYS A 223 19.55 0.50 14.95
CA LYS A 223 19.05 1.86 14.72
C LYS A 223 17.86 1.88 13.77
N MET A 224 17.88 1.06 12.70
CA MET A 224 16.74 0.93 11.79
C MET A 224 15.49 0.46 12.52
N ALA A 225 15.59 -0.61 13.31
CA ALA A 225 14.48 -1.14 14.09
C ALA A 225 14.01 -0.18 15.19
N ASP A 226 14.93 0.50 15.88
CA ASP A 226 14.62 1.50 16.90
C ASP A 226 13.88 2.69 16.30
N THR A 227 14.35 3.25 15.19
CA THR A 227 13.65 4.36 14.50
C THR A 227 12.24 3.97 14.10
N TYR A 228 12.06 2.78 13.51
CA TYR A 228 10.74 2.26 13.13
C TYR A 228 9.80 2.07 14.34
N THR A 229 10.28 1.42 15.39
CA THR A 229 9.43 1.10 16.57
C THR A 229 9.19 2.31 17.48
N GLU A 230 10.18 3.20 17.65
CA GLU A 230 10.00 4.45 18.39
C GLU A 230 9.10 5.43 17.64
N GLY A 231 9.14 5.48 16.30
CA GLY A 231 8.14 6.20 15.51
C GLY A 231 6.74 5.78 15.97
N TYR A 232 6.42 4.49 15.88
CA TYR A 232 5.14 3.96 16.36
C TYR A 232 4.75 4.42 17.79
N ARG A 233 5.68 4.38 18.76
CA ARG A 233 5.44 4.83 20.14
C ARG A 233 5.22 6.35 20.22
N ILE A 234 6.02 7.14 19.52
CA ILE A 234 5.91 8.61 19.49
C ILE A 234 4.57 9.02 18.86
N GLY A 235 4.09 8.31 17.83
CA GLY A 235 2.77 8.56 17.26
C GLY A 235 1.62 8.43 18.27
N PHE A 236 1.73 7.55 19.27
CA PHE A 236 0.79 7.53 20.40
C PHE A 236 0.95 8.76 21.30
N GLU A 237 2.19 9.14 21.61
CA GLU A 237 2.50 10.30 22.47
C GLU A 237 2.00 11.62 21.86
N VAL A 238 2.34 11.90 20.60
CA VAL A 238 1.92 13.11 19.87
C VAL A 238 0.41 13.14 19.65
N GLY A 239 -0.20 11.99 19.37
CA GLY A 239 -1.65 11.87 19.26
C GLY A 239 -2.40 11.97 20.60
N ASN A 240 -1.69 12.11 21.73
CA ASN A 240 -2.24 12.05 23.09
C ASN A 240 -3.08 10.78 23.33
N LYS A 241 -2.58 9.65 22.84
CA LYS A 241 -3.22 8.32 22.91
C LYS A 241 -2.47 7.46 23.93
N ASP A 242 -3.20 6.81 24.82
CA ASP A 242 -2.61 5.92 25.81
C ASP A 242 -2.24 4.57 25.18
N ILE A 243 -0.96 4.38 24.85
CA ILE A 243 -0.45 3.10 24.30
C ILE A 243 -0.65 1.92 25.27
N SER A 244 -0.75 2.15 26.58
CA SER A 244 -0.80 1.09 27.60
C SER A 244 -2.10 0.28 27.57
N ILE A 245 -3.17 0.83 27.00
CA ILE A 245 -4.45 0.14 26.79
C ILE A 245 -4.38 -0.83 25.59
N LYS A 246 -3.35 -0.71 24.74
CA LYS A 246 -3.14 -1.60 23.60
C LYS A 246 -2.28 -2.80 24.00
N LYS A 247 -2.44 -3.88 23.24
CA LYS A 247 -1.78 -5.17 23.49
C LYS A 247 -1.19 -5.79 22.23
N THR A 248 -1.67 -5.43 21.05
CA THR A 248 -1.16 -5.97 19.79
C THR A 248 -0.75 -4.87 18.82
N VAL A 249 0.26 -5.17 18.00
CA VAL A 249 0.74 -4.33 16.91
C VAL A 249 0.86 -5.18 15.65
N ASN A 250 0.38 -4.68 14.52
CA ASN A 250 0.40 -5.46 13.29
C ASN A 250 1.58 -5.08 12.41
N ILE A 251 2.54 -5.99 12.21
CA ILE A 251 3.70 -5.74 11.35
C ILE A 251 3.39 -6.17 9.92
N ARG A 252 3.68 -5.30 8.96
CA ARG A 252 3.52 -5.54 7.50
C ARG A 252 4.83 -5.19 6.80
N TYR A 253 5.35 -6.09 5.95
CA TYR A 253 6.66 -5.90 5.34
C TYR A 253 6.88 -6.82 4.11
N CYS A 254 7.81 -6.46 3.24
CA CYS A 254 8.27 -7.34 2.15
C CYS A 254 9.40 -8.27 2.64
N LEU A 255 9.41 -9.54 2.21
CA LEU A 255 10.44 -10.51 2.61
C LEU A 255 11.86 -9.99 2.33
N GLY A 256 12.83 -10.48 3.10
CA GLY A 256 14.23 -10.03 3.07
C GLY A 256 14.57 -9.05 4.20
N PHE A 257 13.57 -8.37 4.78
CA PHE A 257 13.75 -7.45 5.92
C PHE A 257 13.72 -8.13 7.30
N GLU A 258 13.62 -9.46 7.37
CA GLU A 258 13.47 -10.19 8.64
C GLU A 258 14.57 -9.90 9.68
N PRO A 259 15.86 -9.69 9.33
CA PRO A 259 16.87 -9.30 10.31
C PRO A 259 16.48 -8.04 11.09
N MET A 260 15.90 -7.03 10.43
CA MET A 260 15.38 -5.82 11.09
C MET A 260 14.07 -6.10 11.83
N ILE A 261 13.15 -6.85 11.21
CA ILE A 261 11.84 -7.17 11.82
C ILE A 261 12.00 -7.96 13.12
N LYS A 262 13.00 -8.85 13.21
CA LYS A 262 13.31 -9.58 14.44
C LYS A 262 13.62 -8.64 15.61
N LEU A 263 14.42 -7.60 15.37
CA LEU A 263 14.71 -6.57 16.37
C LEU A 263 13.47 -5.72 16.69
N ALA A 264 12.66 -5.39 15.68
CA ALA A 264 11.40 -4.67 15.87
C ALA A 264 10.41 -5.46 16.75
N VAL A 265 10.30 -6.78 16.55
CA VAL A 265 9.50 -7.69 17.39
C VAL A 265 9.95 -7.60 18.86
N GLU A 266 11.26 -7.61 19.12
CA GLU A 266 11.79 -7.46 20.47
C GLU A 266 11.48 -6.09 21.07
N ASN A 267 11.59 -5.02 20.28
CA ASN A 267 11.29 -3.67 20.71
C ASN A 267 9.81 -3.50 21.08
N PHE A 268 8.89 -3.98 20.24
CA PHE A 268 7.46 -3.94 20.55
C PHE A 268 7.11 -4.73 21.81
N ARG A 269 7.75 -5.88 22.05
CA ARG A 269 7.57 -6.62 23.30
C ARG A 269 8.05 -5.84 24.52
N LYS A 270 9.16 -5.10 24.42
CA LYS A 270 9.61 -4.19 25.49
C LYS A 270 8.61 -3.07 25.74
N MET A 271 7.86 -2.64 24.72
CA MET A 271 6.74 -1.68 24.85
C MET A 271 5.45 -2.31 25.39
N GLY A 272 5.41 -3.62 25.64
CA GLY A 272 4.24 -4.33 26.14
C GLY A 272 3.25 -4.77 25.05
N LEU A 273 3.66 -4.76 23.78
CA LEU A 273 2.85 -5.15 22.63
C LEU A 273 3.30 -6.51 22.08
N GLN A 274 2.33 -7.33 21.66
CA GLN A 274 2.57 -8.58 20.94
C GLN A 274 2.38 -8.36 19.43
N PRO A 275 3.37 -8.70 18.59
CA PRO A 275 3.24 -8.61 17.15
C PRO A 275 2.23 -9.60 16.57
N THR A 276 1.40 -9.13 15.63
CA THR A 276 0.62 -9.97 14.70
C THR A 276 1.14 -9.74 13.28
N ILE A 277 1.40 -10.81 12.54
CA ILE A 277 2.07 -10.76 11.22
C ILE A 277 1.32 -11.68 10.25
N TYR A 278 0.43 -11.11 9.45
CA TYR A 278 -0.44 -11.85 8.54
C TYR A 278 -0.05 -11.64 7.08
N ARG A 279 -0.36 -12.62 6.23
CA ARG A 279 -0.02 -12.61 4.80
C ARG A 279 -0.92 -11.68 4.00
N ALA A 280 -0.38 -11.02 3.00
CA ALA A 280 -1.19 -10.32 2.01
C ALA A 280 -2.20 -11.26 1.33
N ALA A 281 -3.47 -10.86 1.29
CA ALA A 281 -4.52 -11.64 0.64
C ALA A 281 -4.28 -11.77 -0.87
N GLY A 282 -4.64 -12.92 -1.44
CA GLY A 282 -4.44 -13.24 -2.85
C GLY A 282 -5.47 -14.19 -3.46
N ASN A 283 -6.60 -14.42 -2.79
CA ASN A 283 -7.62 -15.38 -3.19
C ASN A 283 -9.01 -14.73 -3.29
N LEU A 284 -9.94 -15.41 -3.96
CA LEU A 284 -11.28 -14.90 -4.24
C LEU A 284 -12.10 -14.60 -2.97
N LEU A 285 -11.94 -15.41 -1.91
CA LEU A 285 -12.70 -15.26 -0.66
C LEU A 285 -12.29 -14.00 0.13
N GLN A 286 -11.00 -13.67 0.16
CA GLN A 286 -10.46 -12.52 0.87
C GLN A 286 -10.33 -11.26 0.01
N GLY A 287 -10.58 -11.39 -1.30
CA GLY A 287 -10.39 -10.35 -2.31
C GLY A 287 -8.97 -10.35 -2.87
N ARG A 288 -8.86 -10.06 -4.17
CA ARG A 288 -7.58 -9.81 -4.83
C ARG A 288 -7.34 -8.31 -4.97
N SER A 289 -6.07 -7.95 -4.95
CA SER A 289 -5.63 -6.57 -4.99
C SER A 289 -4.26 -6.52 -5.66
N VAL A 290 -4.03 -5.47 -6.45
CA VAL A 290 -2.69 -5.14 -6.97
C VAL A 290 -1.76 -4.64 -5.87
N TYR A 291 -2.33 -4.12 -4.77
CA TYR A 291 -1.60 -3.71 -3.57
C TYR A 291 -1.56 -4.86 -2.55
N ARG A 292 -0.38 -5.12 -1.98
CA ARG A 292 -0.16 -6.15 -0.96
C ARG A 292 -0.26 -5.53 0.43
N ASN A 293 -1.19 -6.03 1.24
CA ASN A 293 -1.39 -5.57 2.62
C ASN A 293 -1.19 -6.72 3.59
N GLY A 294 -0.07 -6.74 4.32
CA GLY A 294 0.41 -7.86 5.12
C GLY A 294 1.90 -8.07 4.87
N TYR A 295 2.42 -9.28 5.15
CA TYR A 295 3.71 -9.69 4.60
C TYR A 295 3.54 -10.35 3.22
N TYR A 296 4.55 -10.22 2.36
CA TYR A 296 4.58 -10.78 1.01
C TYR A 296 6.02 -10.87 0.49
N GLY A 297 6.28 -11.71 -0.52
CA GLY A 297 7.57 -11.81 -1.20
C GLY A 297 7.67 -10.94 -2.46
N ALA A 298 8.43 -11.38 -3.46
CA ALA A 298 8.40 -10.75 -4.78
C ALA A 298 7.01 -10.91 -5.41
N ILE A 299 6.59 -9.89 -6.17
CA ILE A 299 5.40 -10.00 -7.01
C ILE A 299 5.77 -10.84 -8.24
N PRO A 300 5.20 -12.05 -8.43
CA PRO A 300 5.59 -12.92 -9.55
C PRO A 300 5.33 -12.27 -10.89
N ASN A 301 4.20 -11.56 -11.01
CA ASN A 301 3.78 -10.87 -12.22
C ASN A 301 2.73 -9.79 -11.92
N LYS A 302 3.09 -8.50 -12.06
CA LYS A 302 2.16 -7.37 -11.83
C LYS A 302 0.96 -7.38 -12.79
N GLN A 303 1.12 -7.88 -14.02
CA GLN A 303 0.01 -8.01 -14.97
C GLN A 303 -1.01 -9.07 -14.54
N TYR A 304 -0.56 -10.17 -13.92
CA TYR A 304 -1.45 -11.18 -13.36
C TYR A 304 -2.34 -10.60 -12.25
N ASP A 305 -1.73 -9.89 -11.30
CA ASP A 305 -2.51 -9.24 -10.23
C ASP A 305 -3.52 -8.22 -10.80
N PHE A 306 -3.12 -7.48 -11.83
CA PHE A 306 -3.99 -6.51 -12.51
C PHE A 306 -5.15 -7.17 -13.27
N ASP A 307 -4.89 -8.26 -14.00
CA ASP A 307 -5.90 -9.01 -14.75
C ASP A 307 -6.98 -9.63 -13.84
N HIS A 308 -6.64 -9.88 -12.57
CA HIS A 308 -7.47 -10.61 -11.61
C HIS A 308 -8.03 -9.78 -10.44
N LYS A 309 -7.77 -8.48 -10.41
CA LYS A 309 -8.23 -7.57 -9.33
C LYS A 309 -9.76 -7.57 -9.17
N ASP A 310 -10.49 -7.83 -10.26
CA ASP A 310 -11.95 -7.73 -10.34
C ASP A 310 -12.65 -9.08 -10.48
N ASP A 311 -11.97 -10.21 -10.26
CA ASP A 311 -12.51 -11.57 -10.43
C ASP A 311 -13.81 -11.83 -9.66
N GLN A 312 -14.00 -11.17 -8.51
CA GLN A 312 -15.26 -11.23 -7.75
C GLN A 312 -16.48 -10.79 -8.57
N GLY A 313 -16.29 -9.95 -9.60
CA GLY A 313 -17.33 -9.50 -10.52
C GLY A 313 -18.06 -10.63 -11.25
N LEU A 314 -17.50 -11.84 -11.26
CA LEU A 314 -18.17 -13.01 -11.81
C LEU A 314 -19.48 -13.34 -11.09
N VAL A 315 -19.53 -13.11 -9.77
CA VAL A 315 -20.66 -13.52 -8.90
C VAL A 315 -21.08 -12.44 -7.89
N LEU A 316 -20.41 -11.30 -7.88
CA LEU A 316 -20.69 -10.23 -6.92
C LEU A 316 -22.11 -9.68 -7.11
N ASP A 317 -22.93 -9.85 -6.08
CA ASP A 317 -24.27 -9.31 -5.98
C ASP A 317 -24.56 -8.77 -4.56
N LYS A 318 -25.78 -8.28 -4.36
CA LYS A 318 -26.23 -7.76 -3.05
C LYS A 318 -26.23 -8.84 -1.96
N ARG A 319 -26.51 -10.10 -2.31
CA ARG A 319 -26.59 -11.20 -1.35
C ARG A 319 -25.20 -11.54 -0.81
N LEU A 320 -24.19 -11.62 -1.67
CA LEU A 320 -22.82 -11.88 -1.27
C LEU A 320 -22.26 -10.74 -0.40
N ILE A 321 -22.56 -9.48 -0.73
CA ILE A 321 -22.20 -8.33 0.11
C ILE A 321 -22.86 -8.42 1.49
N GLN A 322 -24.14 -8.79 1.55
CA GLN A 322 -24.85 -8.98 2.82
C GLN A 322 -24.19 -10.08 3.66
N ILE A 323 -23.83 -11.21 3.05
CA ILE A 323 -23.12 -12.31 3.73
C ILE A 323 -21.75 -11.86 4.26
N ARG A 324 -21.00 -11.08 3.47
CA ARG A 324 -19.71 -10.50 3.91
C ARG A 324 -19.87 -9.56 5.10
N MET A 325 -20.89 -8.70 5.09
CA MET A 325 -21.18 -7.81 6.21
C MET A 325 -21.59 -8.58 7.47
N GLU A 326 -22.43 -9.60 7.33
CA GLU A 326 -22.81 -10.47 8.45
C GLU A 326 -21.60 -11.20 9.03
N ALA A 327 -20.79 -11.84 8.17
CA ALA A 327 -19.56 -12.52 8.57
C ALA A 327 -18.59 -11.59 9.30
N LEU A 328 -18.41 -10.37 8.80
CA LEU A 328 -17.54 -9.36 9.41
C LEU A 328 -18.07 -8.94 10.78
N GLN A 329 -19.38 -8.76 10.93
CA GLN A 329 -19.98 -8.40 12.21
C GLN A 329 -19.95 -9.56 13.22
N GLU A 330 -20.25 -10.78 12.79
CA GLU A 330 -20.12 -12.01 13.59
C GLU A 330 -18.67 -12.18 14.08
N GLY A 331 -17.69 -12.02 13.19
CA GLY A 331 -16.28 -12.14 13.52
C GLY A 331 -15.79 -11.06 14.48
N TYR A 332 -16.12 -9.79 14.26
CA TYR A 332 -15.77 -8.73 15.21
C TYR A 332 -16.45 -8.91 16.57
N GLU A 333 -17.69 -9.41 16.61
CA GLU A 333 -18.33 -9.73 17.89
C GLU A 333 -17.62 -10.86 18.63
N ALA A 334 -17.18 -11.90 17.90
CA ALA A 334 -16.42 -13.02 18.46
C ALA A 334 -15.04 -12.59 19.00
N TYR A 335 -14.36 -11.65 18.33
CA TYR A 335 -13.02 -11.19 18.68
C TYR A 335 -12.97 -9.75 19.24
N LYS A 336 -14.09 -9.23 19.76
CA LYS A 336 -14.19 -7.84 20.19
C LYS A 336 -13.16 -7.41 21.23
N GLU A 337 -12.78 -8.32 22.13
CA GLU A 337 -11.77 -8.05 23.16
C GLU A 337 -10.38 -7.85 22.54
N ALA A 338 -10.01 -8.70 21.57
CA ALA A 338 -8.76 -8.57 20.82
C ALA A 338 -8.75 -7.33 19.91
N ALA A 339 -9.88 -7.04 19.25
CA ALA A 339 -10.06 -5.83 18.43
C ALA A 339 -9.90 -4.53 19.23
N ALA A 340 -10.47 -4.47 20.44
CA ALA A 340 -10.42 -3.27 21.28
C ALA A 340 -9.00 -2.88 21.71
N VAL A 341 -8.11 -3.87 21.85
CA VAL A 341 -6.70 -3.67 22.26
C VAL A 341 -5.73 -3.62 21.07
N PHE A 342 -6.24 -3.62 19.84
CA PHE A 342 -5.43 -3.51 18.62
C PHE A 342 -4.83 -2.10 18.49
N GLY A 343 -3.50 -2.02 18.50
CA GLY A 343 -2.76 -0.77 18.46
C GLY A 343 -2.60 -0.14 17.08
N GLY A 344 -2.92 -0.88 16.02
CA GLY A 344 -2.75 -0.44 14.62
C GLY A 344 -1.52 -1.01 13.93
N PRO A 345 -1.33 -0.67 12.65
CA PRO A 345 -0.26 -1.24 11.83
C PRO A 345 1.09 -0.53 12.02
N ALA A 346 2.16 -1.29 11.90
CA ALA A 346 3.51 -0.82 11.73
C ALA A 346 4.03 -1.37 10.40
N VAL A 347 4.31 -0.49 9.44
CA VAL A 347 4.51 -0.86 8.03
C VAL A 347 5.95 -0.57 7.60
N VAL A 348 6.59 -1.56 6.99
CA VAL A 348 7.85 -1.41 6.27
C VAL A 348 7.55 -1.58 4.78
N GLU A 349 7.55 -0.48 4.04
CA GLU A 349 7.32 -0.50 2.59
C GLU A 349 8.64 -0.56 1.81
N VAL A 350 8.52 -0.96 0.55
CA VAL A 350 9.63 -1.00 -0.39
C VAL A 350 9.40 -0.06 -1.56
N PHE A 351 10.48 0.45 -2.15
CA PHE A 351 10.43 1.25 -3.37
C PHE A 351 11.61 0.96 -4.29
N GLY A 352 11.56 1.46 -5.53
CA GLY A 352 12.62 1.30 -6.50
C GLY A 352 12.43 0.18 -7.51
N GLU A 353 11.36 -0.60 -7.35
CA GLU A 353 10.91 -1.60 -8.32
C GLU A 353 10.80 -1.01 -9.73
N ASP A 354 10.95 -1.86 -10.74
CA ASP A 354 10.71 -1.44 -12.12
C ASP A 354 9.22 -1.16 -12.35
N ALA A 355 8.96 -0.07 -13.07
CA ALA A 355 7.63 0.25 -13.57
C ALA A 355 7.25 -0.76 -14.66
N VAL A 356 6.12 -1.45 -14.49
CA VAL A 356 5.59 -2.38 -15.48
C VAL A 356 4.38 -1.74 -16.17
N PRO A 357 4.40 -1.53 -17.49
CA PRO A 357 3.25 -0.98 -18.19
C PRO A 357 2.12 -2.02 -18.22
N LEU A 358 1.16 -1.87 -17.32
CA LEU A 358 -0.03 -2.73 -17.23
C LEU A 358 -0.93 -2.52 -18.46
N GLN A 359 -1.47 -3.61 -18.99
CA GLN A 359 -2.33 -3.61 -20.17
C GLN A 359 -3.75 -4.02 -19.79
N GLU A 360 -4.72 -3.18 -20.14
CA GLU A 360 -6.14 -3.51 -19.98
C GLU A 360 -6.56 -4.61 -20.97
N LYS A 361 -7.19 -5.68 -20.46
CA LYS A 361 -7.73 -6.78 -21.28
C LYS A 361 -9.25 -6.82 -21.18
N LYS A 362 -9.93 -6.72 -22.33
CA LYS A 362 -11.40 -6.83 -22.39
C LYS A 362 -11.91 -8.22 -21.98
N GLU A 363 -11.06 -9.24 -22.10
CA GLU A 363 -11.34 -10.62 -21.74
C GLU A 363 -11.30 -10.85 -20.22
N ALA A 364 -10.66 -9.96 -19.46
CA ALA A 364 -10.66 -10.01 -18.00
C ALA A 364 -12.07 -9.80 -17.43
N VAL A 365 -12.29 -10.22 -16.19
CA VAL A 365 -13.51 -9.87 -15.46
C VAL A 365 -13.43 -8.40 -15.07
N HIS A 366 -14.52 -7.67 -15.28
CA HIS A 366 -14.64 -6.26 -14.95
C HIS A 366 -15.88 -6.07 -14.09
N LEU A 367 -15.78 -5.27 -13.02
CA LEU A 367 -16.95 -4.91 -12.25
C LEU A 367 -17.91 -4.07 -13.10
N SER A 368 -19.18 -4.44 -13.13
CA SER A 368 -20.22 -3.58 -13.68
C SER A 368 -20.37 -2.30 -12.83
N LYS A 369 -21.00 -1.25 -13.37
CA LYS A 369 -21.28 -0.01 -12.61
C LYS A 369 -22.06 -0.28 -11.32
N GLU A 370 -22.97 -1.25 -11.34
CA GLU A 370 -23.72 -1.65 -10.15
C GLU A 370 -22.83 -2.34 -9.13
N GLN A 371 -21.94 -3.23 -9.58
CA GLN A 371 -20.96 -3.92 -8.72
C GLN A 371 -19.90 -2.98 -8.13
N GLN A 372 -19.43 -2.00 -8.90
CA GLN A 372 -18.54 -0.94 -8.40
C GLN A 372 -19.21 -0.17 -7.27
N LYS A 373 -20.46 0.27 -7.48
CA LYS A 373 -21.24 0.96 -6.45
C LYS A 373 -21.44 0.10 -5.21
N LEU A 374 -21.79 -1.19 -5.37
CA LEU A 374 -21.93 -2.12 -4.25
C LEU A 374 -20.62 -2.31 -3.47
N THR A 375 -19.49 -2.36 -4.18
CA THR A 375 -18.17 -2.51 -3.55
C THR A 375 -17.81 -1.27 -2.72
N VAL A 376 -18.06 -0.07 -3.24
CA VAL A 376 -17.84 1.19 -2.51
C VAL A 376 -18.74 1.28 -1.28
N GLU A 377 -20.04 0.99 -1.43
CA GLU A 377 -20.99 0.97 -0.30
C GLU A 377 -20.58 -0.04 0.78
N TYR A 378 -20.12 -1.23 0.36
CA TYR A 378 -19.59 -2.25 1.27
C TYR A 378 -18.33 -1.78 1.99
N MET A 379 -17.35 -1.20 1.28
CA MET A 379 -16.10 -0.71 1.89
C MET A 379 -16.36 0.36 2.95
N ALA A 380 -17.27 1.30 2.67
CA ALA A 380 -17.68 2.32 3.65
C ALA A 380 -18.35 1.68 4.88
N ALA A 381 -19.33 0.80 4.68
CA ALA A 381 -20.05 0.13 5.77
C ALA A 381 -19.13 -0.80 6.60
N ALA A 382 -18.21 -1.51 5.95
CA ALA A 382 -17.22 -2.37 6.60
C ALA A 382 -16.22 -1.55 7.43
N GLY A 383 -15.79 -0.38 6.93
CA GLY A 383 -14.94 0.56 7.66
C GLY A 383 -15.64 1.13 8.90
N GLU A 384 -16.90 1.56 8.76
CA GLU A 384 -17.72 2.00 9.90
C GLU A 384 -17.92 0.88 10.93
N LEU A 385 -18.21 -0.34 10.48
CA LEU A 385 -18.31 -1.51 11.34
C LEU A 385 -16.99 -1.77 12.09
N GLN A 386 -15.86 -1.78 11.39
CA GLN A 386 -14.53 -1.95 11.99
C GLN A 386 -14.25 -0.88 13.04
N ASN A 387 -14.53 0.40 12.77
CA ASN A 387 -14.28 1.51 13.70
C ASN A 387 -15.05 1.38 15.02
N ARG A 388 -16.16 0.63 15.05
CA ARG A 388 -16.89 0.33 16.31
C ARG A 388 -16.12 -0.61 17.23
N TYR A 389 -15.28 -1.48 16.68
CA TYR A 389 -14.52 -2.49 17.43
C TYR A 389 -13.04 -2.12 17.58
N ILE A 390 -12.45 -1.53 16.54
CA ILE A 390 -11.09 -0.98 16.52
C ILE A 390 -11.20 0.55 16.48
N LYS A 391 -11.16 1.16 17.64
CA LYS A 391 -11.33 2.60 17.81
C LYS A 391 -10.15 3.38 17.20
N GLY A 392 -10.43 4.15 16.15
CA GLY A 392 -9.43 4.94 15.43
C GLY A 392 -8.73 5.97 16.32
N GLU A 393 -9.49 6.57 17.23
CA GLU A 393 -9.03 7.58 18.19
C GLU A 393 -8.06 7.02 19.25
N GLU A 394 -8.03 5.70 19.46
CA GLU A 394 -7.17 5.06 20.45
C GLU A 394 -5.93 4.38 19.85
N ARG A 395 -5.78 4.32 18.52
CA ARG A 395 -4.69 3.60 17.83
C ARG A 395 -3.74 4.54 17.09
N SER A 396 -2.55 4.06 16.79
CA SER A 396 -1.57 4.77 15.94
C SER A 396 -1.14 3.89 14.77
N PHE A 397 -0.24 4.40 13.95
CA PHE A 397 0.48 3.62 12.97
C PHE A 397 1.92 4.12 12.86
N THR A 398 2.75 3.37 12.15
CA THR A 398 4.02 3.90 11.64
C THR A 398 4.27 3.34 10.25
N ILE A 399 4.96 4.10 9.41
CA ILE A 399 5.38 3.69 8.08
C ILE A 399 6.81 4.17 7.83
N ILE A 400 7.63 3.27 7.29
CA ILE A 400 9.01 3.52 6.88
C ILE A 400 9.27 2.80 5.56
N SER A 401 10.00 3.41 4.65
CA SER A 401 10.30 2.82 3.34
C SER A 401 11.78 2.61 3.10
N PHE A 402 12.13 1.54 2.40
CA PHE A 402 13.50 1.21 1.99
C PHE A 402 13.57 0.81 0.51
N PRO A 403 14.69 1.08 -0.18
CA PRO A 403 14.83 0.68 -1.57
C PRO A 403 15.01 -0.83 -1.68
N VAL A 404 14.61 -1.40 -2.82
CA VAL A 404 14.95 -2.77 -3.24
C VAL A 404 16.02 -2.76 -4.36
N PRO A 405 16.74 -3.89 -4.60
CA PRO A 405 17.79 -4.00 -5.60
C PRO A 405 17.52 -3.43 -7.00
N GLU A 406 16.25 -3.45 -7.43
CA GLU A 406 15.77 -2.89 -8.69
C GLU A 406 15.97 -1.37 -8.81
N ILE A 407 16.22 -0.66 -7.69
CA ILE A 407 16.51 0.78 -7.68
C ILE A 407 17.70 1.13 -8.58
N GLY A 408 18.66 0.21 -8.75
CA GLY A 408 19.76 0.34 -9.70
C GLY A 408 21.09 -0.26 -9.21
N LYS A 409 22.13 -0.09 -10.03
CA LYS A 409 23.47 -0.67 -9.80
C LYS A 409 24.15 -0.26 -8.49
N ASP A 410 23.79 0.91 -7.93
CA ASP A 410 24.35 1.46 -6.69
C ASP A 410 23.45 1.13 -5.48
N TYR A 411 22.60 0.11 -5.58
CA TYR A 411 21.63 -0.32 -4.57
C TYR A 411 22.13 -0.24 -3.13
N GLU A 412 23.24 -0.89 -2.79
CA GLU A 412 23.74 -0.94 -1.40
C GLU A 412 24.07 0.47 -0.87
N LYS A 413 24.66 1.33 -1.71
CA LYS A 413 24.96 2.72 -1.32
C LYS A 413 23.70 3.56 -1.19
N ILE A 414 22.72 3.34 -2.06
CA ILE A 414 21.42 4.02 -1.99
C ILE A 414 20.69 3.57 -0.72
N PHE A 415 20.72 2.27 -0.41
CA PHE A 415 20.16 1.71 0.82
C PHE A 415 20.77 2.36 2.06
N ASP A 416 22.09 2.46 2.13
CA ASP A 416 22.79 3.08 3.26
C ASP A 416 22.45 4.58 3.42
N GLU A 417 22.28 5.30 2.30
CA GLU A 417 21.84 6.70 2.33
C GLU A 417 20.37 6.82 2.77
N VAL A 418 19.52 5.87 2.42
CA VAL A 418 18.12 5.82 2.89
C VAL A 418 18.06 5.48 4.38
N VAL A 419 18.91 4.58 4.88
CA VAL A 419 19.08 4.36 6.33
C VAL A 419 19.50 5.67 7.02
N ARG A 420 20.42 6.44 6.42
CA ARG A 420 20.80 7.75 6.95
C ARG A 420 19.64 8.74 6.95
N ILE A 421 18.84 8.78 5.88
CA ILE A 421 17.65 9.64 5.74
C ILE A 421 16.59 9.29 6.79
N ASN A 422 16.27 8.00 6.92
CA ASN A 422 15.27 7.51 7.89
C ASN A 422 15.69 7.78 9.33
N THR A 423 17.01 7.82 9.60
CA THR A 423 17.54 7.95 10.95
C THR A 423 18.16 9.32 11.25
N LEU A 424 17.75 10.36 10.52
CA LEU A 424 18.08 11.75 10.80
C LEU A 424 17.63 12.16 12.22
N ASP A 425 18.31 13.15 12.80
CA ASP A 425 18.07 13.55 14.20
C ASP A 425 16.71 14.23 14.35
N TYR A 426 15.79 13.53 15.02
CA TYR A 426 14.43 14.00 15.31
C TYR A 426 14.42 15.37 15.99
N GLN A 427 15.20 15.56 17.06
CA GLN A 427 15.17 16.77 17.90
C GLN A 427 15.78 17.98 17.19
N LEU A 428 16.78 17.74 16.33
CA LEU A 428 17.36 18.74 15.45
C LEU A 428 16.30 19.25 14.45
N TYR A 429 15.62 18.34 13.74
CA TYR A 429 14.60 18.71 12.75
C TYR A 429 13.40 19.38 13.40
N GLN A 430 12.87 18.79 14.49
CA GLN A 430 11.76 19.35 15.26
C GLN A 430 11.98 20.82 15.62
N ARG A 431 13.18 21.17 16.11
CA ARG A 431 13.54 22.54 16.48
C ARG A 431 13.59 23.48 15.28
N MET A 432 14.21 23.04 14.18
CA MET A 432 14.30 23.83 12.95
C MET A 432 12.92 24.07 12.34
N GLN A 433 12.09 23.03 12.30
CA GLN A 433 10.70 23.10 11.87
C GLN A 433 9.89 24.04 12.77
N GLN A 434 10.10 24.00 14.09
CA GLN A 434 9.43 24.93 15.00
C GLN A 434 9.78 26.40 14.73
N ILE A 435 11.03 26.72 14.38
CA ILE A 435 11.42 28.08 13.97
C ILE A 435 10.65 28.53 12.72
N ILE A 436 10.44 27.62 11.76
CA ILE A 436 9.65 27.87 10.56
C ILE A 436 8.18 28.10 10.94
N ILE A 437 7.59 27.23 11.77
CA ILE A 437 6.20 27.33 12.26
C ILE A 437 5.96 28.64 13.00
N ASP A 438 6.80 28.97 13.98
CA ASP A 438 6.68 30.20 14.77
C ASP A 438 6.80 31.46 13.89
N THR A 439 7.51 31.38 12.77
CA THR A 439 7.58 32.44 11.77
C THR A 439 6.30 32.50 10.93
N LEU A 440 5.82 31.36 10.45
CA LEU A 440 4.60 31.24 9.64
C LEU A 440 3.34 31.67 10.42
N ASP A 441 3.24 31.34 11.70
CA ASP A 441 2.11 31.68 12.59
C ASP A 441 1.93 33.20 12.81
N GLN A 442 2.91 34.01 12.43
CA GLN A 442 2.78 35.48 12.41
C GLN A 442 2.05 36.01 11.17
N GLY A 443 1.80 35.13 10.19
CA GLY A 443 1.30 35.44 8.87
C GLY A 443 -0.22 35.49 8.73
N LYS A 444 -0.69 36.31 7.79
CA LYS A 444 -2.03 36.19 7.20
C LYS A 444 -2.03 35.36 5.93
N TYR A 445 -0.91 35.34 5.20
CA TYR A 445 -0.74 34.49 4.02
C TYR A 445 0.74 34.22 3.73
N VAL A 446 1.01 33.17 2.98
CA VAL A 446 2.33 32.79 2.47
C VAL A 446 2.40 33.07 0.96
N ILE A 447 3.56 33.52 0.50
CA ILE A 447 3.92 33.68 -0.90
C ILE A 447 4.92 32.58 -1.26
N VAL A 448 4.66 31.87 -2.36
CA VAL A 448 5.61 30.91 -2.95
C VAL A 448 5.86 31.31 -4.40
N LYS A 449 7.14 31.47 -4.79
CA LYS A 449 7.54 31.81 -6.16
C LYS A 449 8.56 30.82 -6.71
N GLY A 450 8.38 30.44 -7.96
CA GLY A 450 9.35 29.68 -8.74
C GLY A 450 10.48 30.58 -9.28
N MET A 451 11.58 29.94 -9.67
CA MET A 451 12.71 30.52 -10.40
C MET A 451 13.19 29.60 -11.52
N HIS A 452 14.19 30.02 -12.29
CA HIS A 452 14.80 29.19 -13.35
C HIS A 452 13.82 28.62 -14.39
N GLY A 453 12.77 29.36 -14.71
CA GLY A 453 11.73 28.94 -15.65
C GLY A 453 10.52 28.28 -15.00
N ASN A 454 10.61 27.96 -13.70
CA ASN A 454 9.45 27.62 -12.89
C ASN A 454 8.55 28.86 -12.72
N LYS A 455 7.28 28.73 -13.08
CA LYS A 455 6.29 29.81 -13.16
C LYS A 455 5.43 29.92 -11.91
N THR A 456 5.76 29.17 -10.85
CA THR A 456 4.97 29.18 -9.62
C THR A 456 4.87 30.60 -9.07
N HIS A 457 3.65 31.00 -8.72
CA HIS A 457 3.36 32.20 -7.96
C HIS A 457 2.05 31.95 -7.21
N MET A 458 2.17 31.46 -5.98
CA MET A 458 1.05 31.12 -5.12
C MET A 458 0.95 32.10 -3.96
N LYS A 459 -0.28 32.48 -3.62
CA LYS A 459 -0.65 33.14 -2.38
C LYS A 459 -1.54 32.19 -1.59
N ILE A 460 -1.09 31.73 -0.42
CA ILE A 460 -1.78 30.76 0.42
C ILE A 460 -2.27 31.45 1.69
N MET A 461 -3.58 31.48 1.91
CA MET A 461 -4.18 32.11 3.09
C MET A 461 -4.10 31.20 4.31
N LEU A 462 -3.73 31.77 5.45
CA LEU A 462 -3.62 31.08 6.74
C LEU A 462 -4.87 31.34 7.61
N HIS A 463 -5.14 30.45 8.57
CA HIS A 463 -6.22 30.68 9.51
C HIS A 463 -5.83 31.78 10.51
N PRO A 464 -6.78 32.66 10.89
CA PRO A 464 -6.55 33.62 11.97
C PRO A 464 -6.35 32.91 13.31
N LEU A 465 -5.20 33.13 13.96
CA LEU A 465 -4.94 32.64 15.30
C LEU A 465 -5.54 33.58 16.34
N SER A 466 -6.50 33.09 17.13
CA SER A 466 -7.14 33.87 18.19
C SER A 466 -6.30 33.94 19.47
N ASP A 467 -5.54 32.87 19.76
CA ASP A 467 -4.58 32.79 20.86
C ASP A 467 -3.27 32.16 20.38
N PRO A 468 -2.34 32.94 19.80
CA PRO A 468 -1.07 32.42 19.27
C PRO A 468 -0.17 31.74 20.31
N ALA A 469 -0.44 31.90 21.60
CA ALA A 469 0.28 31.21 22.66
C ALA A 469 -0.20 29.76 22.85
N LYS A 470 -1.35 29.39 22.28
CA LYS A 470 -1.97 28.06 22.41
C LYS A 470 -2.40 27.44 21.09
N GLN A 471 -2.38 28.21 20.00
CA GLN A 471 -2.85 27.80 18.68
C GLN A 471 -1.74 27.97 17.67
N THR A 472 -1.72 27.07 16.69
CA THR A 472 -0.82 27.11 15.54
C THR A 472 -1.59 26.74 14.27
N ASN A 473 -1.14 27.27 13.12
CA ASN A 473 -1.62 26.84 11.81
C ASN A 473 -0.93 25.56 11.34
N PHE A 474 0.32 25.33 11.73
CA PHE A 474 1.14 24.31 11.10
C PHE A 474 1.40 23.13 12.02
N GLU A 475 1.35 21.92 11.48
CA GLU A 475 1.81 20.72 12.15
C GLU A 475 3.32 20.55 11.98
N ASN A 476 4.00 20.18 13.06
CA ASN A 476 5.43 19.87 13.09
C ASN A 476 5.62 18.37 12.78
N CYS A 477 5.63 18.04 11.48
CA CYS A 477 5.73 16.66 11.02
C CYS A 477 7.18 16.17 11.05
N VAL A 478 7.46 15.45 12.13
CA VAL A 478 8.71 14.73 12.41
C VAL A 478 8.48 13.23 12.21
N ALA A 479 9.50 12.42 12.43
CA ALA A 479 9.44 10.96 12.24
C ALA A 479 8.63 10.25 13.36
N ASP A 480 7.40 10.68 13.61
CA ASP A 480 6.49 10.16 14.64
C ASP A 480 5.45 9.16 14.10
N VAL A 481 5.04 9.26 12.84
CA VAL A 481 4.24 8.21 12.15
C VAL A 481 4.75 7.95 10.74
N ASN A 482 5.21 9.00 10.06
CA ASN A 482 5.74 8.98 8.70
C ASN A 482 7.25 9.17 8.76
N ILE A 483 8.03 8.12 8.46
CA ILE A 483 9.49 8.15 8.50
C ILE A 483 10.00 8.22 7.06
N PRO A 484 10.84 9.21 6.68
CA PRO A 484 11.70 10.06 7.53
C PRO A 484 11.06 11.36 8.05
N VAL A 485 11.77 12.08 8.92
CA VAL A 485 11.48 13.51 9.24
C VAL A 485 11.39 14.31 7.94
N GLY A 486 10.57 15.35 7.88
CA GLY A 486 10.75 16.23 6.74
C GLY A 486 9.80 17.35 6.39
N GLU A 487 8.78 17.74 7.15
CA GLU A 487 7.95 18.88 6.72
C GLU A 487 7.27 19.65 7.85
N VAL A 488 6.75 20.81 7.50
CA VAL A 488 5.72 21.52 8.27
C VAL A 488 4.56 21.78 7.34
N PHE A 489 3.33 21.47 7.75
CA PHE A 489 2.17 21.53 6.86
C PHE A 489 0.94 22.16 7.51
N THR A 490 0.02 22.67 6.70
CA THR A 490 -1.26 23.26 7.13
C THR A 490 -2.35 22.87 6.13
N SER A 491 -3.59 22.72 6.59
CA SER A 491 -4.75 22.90 5.69
C SER A 491 -4.99 24.39 5.51
N PRO A 492 -4.93 24.95 4.28
CA PRO A 492 -5.08 26.39 4.08
C PRO A 492 -6.55 26.82 4.04
N VAL A 493 -6.79 28.10 4.29
CA VAL A 493 -8.08 28.73 3.98
C VAL A 493 -8.22 28.82 2.47
N LEU A 494 -9.30 28.30 1.88
CA LEU A 494 -9.49 28.33 0.43
C LEU A 494 -9.73 29.76 -0.04
N LYS A 495 -10.64 30.49 0.60
CA LYS A 495 -11.00 31.85 0.19
C LYS A 495 -9.80 32.79 0.21
N GLY A 496 -9.51 33.39 -0.94
CA GLY A 496 -8.37 34.28 -1.14
C GLY A 496 -7.02 33.58 -1.40
N THR A 497 -6.97 32.24 -1.34
CA THR A 497 -5.84 31.44 -1.83
C THR A 497 -5.92 31.36 -3.35
N GLU A 498 -4.88 31.81 -4.04
CA GLU A 498 -4.90 31.96 -5.49
C GLU A 498 -3.50 31.96 -6.07
N GLY A 499 -3.38 31.63 -7.36
CA GLY A 499 -2.11 31.66 -8.05
C GLY A 499 -1.93 30.55 -9.06
N VAL A 500 -0.68 30.36 -9.48
CA VAL A 500 -0.27 29.30 -10.39
C VAL A 500 0.76 28.43 -9.68
N LEU A 501 0.51 27.13 -9.64
CA LEU A 501 1.50 26.11 -9.30
C LEU A 501 2.07 25.56 -10.61
N HIS A 502 3.40 25.52 -10.72
CA HIS A 502 4.09 24.99 -11.87
C HIS A 502 5.25 24.10 -11.43
N VAL A 503 5.41 22.95 -12.07
CA VAL A 503 6.55 22.05 -11.87
C VAL A 503 7.05 21.60 -13.24
N SER A 504 8.36 21.71 -13.46
CA SER A 504 8.95 21.39 -14.76
C SER A 504 8.85 19.89 -15.09
N ARG A 505 8.98 19.05 -14.06
CA ARG A 505 8.89 17.59 -14.11
C ARG A 505 8.52 17.07 -12.73
N VAL A 506 7.51 16.20 -12.64
CA VAL A 506 7.11 15.52 -11.40
C VAL A 506 6.59 14.12 -11.71
N PHE A 507 6.72 13.21 -10.73
CA PHE A 507 6.16 11.86 -10.80
C PHE A 507 5.09 11.72 -9.73
N LEU A 508 3.85 11.40 -10.14
CA LEU A 508 2.71 11.21 -9.26
C LEU A 508 2.09 9.86 -9.57
N ASN A 509 1.93 8.97 -8.60
CA ASN A 509 1.36 7.63 -8.80
C ASN A 509 2.01 6.85 -9.97
N GLU A 510 3.35 6.82 -10.01
CA GLU A 510 4.15 6.19 -11.07
C GLU A 510 4.02 6.84 -12.48
N LEU A 511 3.28 7.95 -12.59
CA LEU A 511 3.07 8.68 -13.83
C LEU A 511 3.95 9.94 -13.89
N GLU A 512 4.66 10.11 -15.01
CA GLU A 512 5.46 11.31 -15.27
C GLU A 512 4.56 12.45 -15.77
N TYR A 513 4.79 13.67 -15.29
CA TYR A 513 4.19 14.92 -15.78
C TYR A 513 5.28 15.91 -16.16
N LYS A 514 5.17 16.48 -17.37
CA LYS A 514 6.13 17.46 -17.91
C LYS A 514 5.46 18.83 -18.01
N ASP A 515 6.14 19.88 -17.54
CA ASP A 515 5.68 21.27 -17.57
C ASP A 515 4.24 21.42 -17.01
N MET A 516 3.96 20.75 -15.89
CA MET A 516 2.63 20.70 -15.31
C MET A 516 2.29 22.04 -14.65
N THR A 517 1.10 22.56 -14.93
CA THR A 517 0.59 23.81 -14.38
C THR A 517 -0.81 23.61 -13.83
N LEU A 518 -1.08 24.09 -12.62
CA LEU A 518 -2.41 24.17 -12.01
C LEU A 518 -2.69 25.63 -11.59
N THR A 519 -3.85 26.17 -11.94
CA THR A 519 -4.26 27.56 -11.61
C THR A 519 -5.39 27.55 -10.60
N PHE A 520 -5.24 28.33 -9.53
CA PHE A 520 -6.16 28.36 -8.41
C PHE A 520 -6.87 29.71 -8.25
N ARG A 521 -8.15 29.65 -7.88
CA ARG A 521 -8.93 30.80 -7.40
C ARG A 521 -9.78 30.36 -6.22
N ASP A 522 -9.69 31.10 -5.13
CA ASP A 522 -10.33 30.75 -3.85
C ASP A 522 -10.07 29.28 -3.50
N GLY A 523 -8.80 28.87 -3.61
CA GLY A 523 -8.31 27.55 -3.28
C GLY A 523 -8.75 26.42 -4.22
N MET A 524 -9.56 26.71 -5.23
CA MET A 524 -10.07 25.69 -6.17
C MET A 524 -9.30 25.73 -7.49
N ILE A 525 -9.02 24.56 -8.08
CA ILE A 525 -8.46 24.45 -9.43
C ILE A 525 -9.47 25.03 -10.44
N THR A 526 -9.00 25.98 -11.25
CA THR A 526 -9.79 26.64 -12.31
C THR A 526 -9.24 26.37 -13.70
N ASP A 527 -7.95 26.04 -13.81
CA ASP A 527 -7.33 25.62 -15.07
C ASP A 527 -6.12 24.73 -14.82
N TYR A 528 -5.77 23.90 -15.80
CA TYR A 528 -4.63 22.99 -15.72
C TYR A 528 -4.10 22.59 -17.10
N SER A 529 -2.81 22.28 -17.19
CA SER A 529 -2.18 21.74 -18.39
C SER A 529 -0.87 21.03 -18.06
N CYS A 530 -0.42 20.14 -18.94
CA CYS A 530 0.94 19.63 -19.01
C CYS A 530 1.41 19.58 -20.47
N SER A 531 2.62 19.07 -20.70
CA SER A 531 3.28 18.95 -22.00
C SER A 531 3.77 17.52 -22.27
N ASN A 532 3.03 16.52 -21.78
CA ASN A 532 3.35 15.09 -21.99
C ASN A 532 3.10 14.63 -23.44
N PHE A 533 2.10 15.22 -24.09
CA PHE A 533 1.63 14.89 -25.43
C PHE A 533 1.62 16.14 -26.33
N GLU A 534 1.61 15.95 -27.65
CA GLU A 534 1.58 17.06 -28.61
C GLU A 534 0.26 17.84 -28.58
N LYS A 535 -0.86 17.17 -28.28
CA LYS A 535 -2.18 17.80 -28.27
C LYS A 535 -2.58 18.28 -26.87
N THR A 536 -2.98 19.54 -26.76
CA THR A 536 -3.47 20.14 -25.51
C THR A 536 -4.60 19.34 -24.88
N GLU A 537 -5.55 18.84 -25.67
CA GLU A 537 -6.68 18.05 -25.15
C GLU A 537 -6.23 16.73 -24.50
N GLU A 538 -5.18 16.09 -25.03
CA GLU A 538 -4.63 14.85 -24.47
C GLU A 538 -3.91 15.15 -23.13
N ASN A 539 -3.19 16.27 -23.04
CA ASN A 539 -2.56 16.73 -21.80
C ASN A 539 -3.60 17.07 -20.71
N ARG A 540 -4.67 17.78 -21.07
CA ARG A 540 -5.75 18.09 -20.14
C ARG A 540 -6.45 16.83 -19.67
N LYS A 541 -6.77 15.92 -20.58
CA LYS A 541 -7.37 14.63 -20.23
C LYS A 541 -6.47 13.84 -19.28
N TYR A 542 -5.16 13.82 -19.52
CA TYR A 542 -4.20 13.12 -18.67
C TYR A 542 -4.20 13.64 -17.22
N ILE A 543 -4.24 14.96 -17.01
CA ILE A 543 -4.39 15.54 -15.66
C ILE A 543 -5.78 15.25 -15.08
N SER A 544 -6.84 15.39 -15.87
CA SER A 544 -8.21 15.15 -15.40
C SER A 544 -8.43 13.72 -14.90
N ASP A 545 -7.88 12.74 -15.61
CA ASP A 545 -8.04 11.33 -15.28
C ASP A 545 -7.22 10.93 -14.05
N ASN A 546 -5.99 11.45 -13.93
CA ASN A 546 -5.01 10.89 -12.99
C ASN A 546 -4.67 11.79 -11.79
N VAL A 547 -4.86 13.12 -11.91
CA VAL A 547 -4.61 14.08 -10.81
C VAL A 547 -5.93 14.53 -10.19
N LEU A 548 -6.94 14.81 -11.02
CA LEU A 548 -8.27 15.22 -10.55
C LEU A 548 -9.19 14.03 -10.29
N PHE A 549 -8.79 12.80 -10.61
CA PHE A 549 -9.61 11.59 -10.45
C PHE A 549 -11.03 11.75 -11.04
N HIS A 550 -11.14 12.40 -12.19
CA HIS A 550 -12.38 12.74 -12.89
C HIS A 550 -13.31 13.74 -12.18
N HIS A 551 -12.88 14.37 -11.08
CA HIS A 551 -13.58 15.51 -10.52
C HIS A 551 -13.47 16.74 -11.44
N GLU A 552 -14.52 17.58 -11.45
CA GLU A 552 -14.51 18.83 -12.23
C GLU A 552 -13.45 19.82 -11.73
N THR A 553 -13.19 19.81 -10.42
CA THR A 553 -12.20 20.64 -9.72
C THR A 553 -11.86 20.00 -8.38
N LEU A 554 -10.69 20.32 -7.84
CA LEU A 554 -10.26 19.95 -6.50
C LEU A 554 -9.84 21.21 -5.73
N PRO A 555 -10.03 21.24 -4.40
CA PRO A 555 -9.44 22.26 -3.54
C PRO A 555 -7.95 21.98 -3.31
N ILE A 556 -7.22 23.00 -2.85
CA ILE A 556 -5.95 22.83 -2.16
C ILE A 556 -6.23 22.29 -0.74
N GLY A 557 -5.88 21.03 -0.52
CA GLY A 557 -6.06 20.34 0.76
C GLY A 557 -4.95 20.65 1.76
N GLU A 558 -3.74 20.90 1.24
CA GLU A 558 -2.53 21.10 2.04
C GLU A 558 -1.58 22.09 1.37
N PHE A 559 -0.89 22.86 2.21
CA PHE A 559 0.37 23.50 1.86
C PHE A 559 1.43 23.11 2.89
N ALA A 560 2.62 22.73 2.40
CA ALA A 560 3.71 22.31 3.25
C ALA A 560 5.07 22.81 2.76
N ILE A 561 6.01 22.86 3.70
CA ILE A 561 7.43 23.14 3.43
C ILE A 561 8.23 21.90 3.82
N GLY A 562 8.62 21.11 2.81
CA GLY A 562 9.62 20.07 2.98
C GLY A 562 10.93 20.66 3.50
N THR A 563 11.60 19.93 4.38
CA THR A 563 12.85 20.29 5.07
C THR A 563 13.93 19.22 4.90
N ASN A 564 13.64 18.09 4.26
CA ASN A 564 14.59 17.01 4.07
C ASN A 564 15.47 17.23 2.82
N THR A 565 16.31 18.27 2.90
CA THR A 565 17.32 18.60 1.88
C THR A 565 18.34 17.47 1.67
N THR A 566 18.50 16.61 2.68
CA THR A 566 19.30 15.39 2.57
C THR A 566 18.72 14.44 1.54
N ALA A 567 17.44 14.09 1.67
CA ALA A 567 16.74 13.21 0.74
C ALA A 567 16.75 13.79 -0.67
N TYR A 568 16.49 15.10 -0.81
CA TYR A 568 16.58 15.82 -2.08
C TYR A 568 17.94 15.63 -2.79
N VAL A 569 19.04 15.85 -2.07
CA VAL A 569 20.39 15.74 -2.64
C VAL A 569 20.74 14.28 -2.98
N VAL A 570 20.37 13.33 -2.11
CA VAL A 570 20.61 11.90 -2.36
C VAL A 570 19.85 11.44 -3.61
N ALA A 571 18.59 11.84 -3.75
CA ALA A 571 17.77 11.47 -4.90
C ALA A 571 18.42 11.90 -6.21
N ARG A 572 18.88 13.16 -6.29
CA ARG A 572 19.60 13.70 -7.45
C ARG A 572 20.95 13.05 -7.71
N LYS A 573 21.73 12.81 -6.65
CA LYS A 573 23.06 12.19 -6.75
C LYS A 573 23.00 10.82 -7.42
N TYR A 574 21.95 10.06 -7.16
CA TYR A 574 21.75 8.71 -7.72
C TYR A 574 20.76 8.65 -8.89
N GLY A 575 20.06 9.74 -9.20
CA GLY A 575 19.07 9.78 -10.28
C GLY A 575 17.83 8.92 -9.99
N ILE A 576 17.34 8.96 -8.75
CA ILE A 576 16.24 8.10 -8.27
C ILE A 576 14.98 8.88 -7.89
N GLU A 577 14.87 10.16 -8.28
CA GLU A 577 13.74 11.03 -7.96
C GLU A 577 12.40 10.42 -8.40
N GLU A 578 12.39 9.79 -9.57
CA GLU A 578 11.21 9.13 -10.16
C GLU A 578 10.80 7.83 -9.48
N LYS A 579 11.68 7.29 -8.63
CA LYS A 579 11.48 6.04 -7.90
C LYS A 579 11.19 6.26 -6.41
N LEU A 580 11.25 7.51 -5.92
CA LEU A 580 10.97 7.80 -4.53
C LEU A 580 9.48 7.59 -4.23
N PRO A 581 9.13 6.94 -3.10
CA PRO A 581 7.75 6.91 -2.64
C PRO A 581 7.33 8.32 -2.23
N ILE A 582 6.03 8.62 -2.33
CA ILE A 582 5.46 9.92 -1.95
C ILE A 582 5.89 10.31 -0.54
N LEU A 583 5.87 9.33 0.40
CA LEU A 583 6.36 9.45 1.78
C LEU A 583 7.72 10.15 1.92
N ILE A 584 8.65 9.94 0.98
CA ILE A 584 9.96 10.59 0.97
C ILE A 584 9.94 11.82 0.05
N ALA A 585 9.30 11.73 -1.12
CA ALA A 585 9.32 12.77 -2.14
C ALA A 585 8.71 14.10 -1.66
N GLU A 586 7.59 14.06 -0.92
CA GLU A 586 6.92 15.26 -0.38
C GLU A 586 7.85 16.08 0.55
N LYS A 587 8.78 15.41 1.22
CA LYS A 587 9.72 16.03 2.17
C LYS A 587 10.89 16.73 1.49
N THR A 588 11.00 16.66 0.16
CA THR A 588 12.14 17.16 -0.62
C THR A 588 11.99 18.59 -1.16
N GLY A 589 10.95 19.31 -0.74
CA GLY A 589 10.73 20.72 -1.09
C GLY A 589 9.36 21.21 -0.64
N PRO A 590 9.00 22.49 -0.86
CA PRO A 590 7.62 22.94 -0.66
C PRO A 590 6.67 22.20 -1.59
N HIS A 591 5.53 21.76 -1.06
CA HIS A 591 4.55 21.01 -1.81
C HIS A 591 3.12 21.45 -1.51
N PHE A 592 2.24 21.03 -2.39
CA PHE A 592 0.82 21.36 -2.39
C PHE A 592 0.03 20.10 -2.65
N ALA A 593 -0.89 19.76 -1.75
CA ALA A 593 -1.83 18.68 -2.00
C ALA A 593 -3.09 19.21 -2.66
N VAL A 594 -3.51 18.58 -3.76
CA VAL A 594 -4.85 18.80 -4.33
C VAL A 594 -5.79 17.69 -3.91
N GLY A 595 -7.00 18.08 -3.50
CA GLY A 595 -8.00 17.17 -2.93
C GLY A 595 -8.28 17.46 -1.46
N ASP A 596 -8.49 16.39 -0.71
CA ASP A 596 -8.90 16.41 0.68
C ASP A 596 -7.80 16.90 1.64
N THR A 597 -8.17 17.37 2.83
CA THR A 597 -7.21 17.76 3.88
C THR A 597 -6.53 16.52 4.50
N CYS A 598 -5.31 16.65 5.04
CA CYS A 598 -4.62 15.54 5.73
C CYS A 598 -5.41 14.99 6.94
N TYR A 599 -6.30 15.81 7.50
CA TYR A 599 -7.16 15.46 8.63
C TYR A 599 -8.52 14.87 8.22
N SER A 600 -8.68 14.42 6.98
CA SER A 600 -9.99 13.94 6.52
C SER A 600 -10.54 12.83 7.39
N HIS A 601 -11.78 13.00 7.86
CA HIS A 601 -12.45 12.17 8.86
C HIS A 601 -11.88 12.23 10.29
N ALA A 602 -10.87 13.05 10.54
CA ALA A 602 -10.22 13.26 11.83
C ALA A 602 -10.28 14.73 12.29
N GLU A 603 -10.98 15.61 11.58
CA GLU A 603 -10.95 17.06 11.83
C GLU A 603 -11.50 17.47 13.20
N GLU A 604 -12.37 16.64 13.79
CA GLU A 604 -12.94 16.88 15.12
C GLU A 604 -12.00 16.45 16.27
N VAL A 605 -10.91 15.74 15.98
CA VAL A 605 -9.93 15.29 16.98
C VAL A 605 -8.88 16.37 17.17
N ALA A 606 -8.76 16.92 18.38
CA ALA A 606 -7.72 17.90 18.70
C ALA A 606 -6.33 17.26 18.59
N VAL A 607 -5.46 17.89 17.80
CA VAL A 607 -4.05 17.48 17.61
C VAL A 607 -3.17 18.61 18.11
N PHE A 608 -2.06 18.26 18.74
CA PHE A 608 -1.14 19.21 19.36
C PHE A 608 0.27 19.00 18.83
N ASN A 609 0.94 20.10 18.54
CA ASN A 609 2.37 20.06 18.29
C ASN A 609 3.15 19.73 19.56
N PRO A 610 4.42 19.31 19.44
CA PRO A 610 5.27 19.05 20.60
C PRO A 610 5.49 20.26 21.52
N ASP A 611 5.27 21.49 21.04
CA ASP A 611 5.30 22.71 21.85
C ASP A 611 4.03 22.91 22.70
N GLY A 612 3.03 22.03 22.54
CA GLY A 612 1.76 22.04 23.24
C GLY A 612 0.68 22.93 22.62
N LYS A 613 0.93 23.57 21.47
CA LYS A 613 -0.09 24.34 20.76
C LYS A 613 -1.04 23.41 19.99
N GLU A 614 -2.34 23.71 20.05
CA GLU A 614 -3.36 23.04 19.25
C GLU A 614 -3.24 23.47 17.80
N ILE A 615 -3.22 22.49 16.89
CA ILE A 615 -3.28 22.74 15.46
C ILE A 615 -4.73 23.02 15.09
N ILE A 616 -5.03 24.27 14.71
CA ILE A 616 -6.42 24.67 14.41
C ILE A 616 -6.78 24.50 12.93
N ALA A 617 -5.78 24.48 12.05
CA ALA A 617 -5.95 24.41 10.61
C ALA A 617 -6.16 22.96 10.13
N ARG A 618 -7.25 22.34 10.61
CA ARG A 618 -7.63 20.96 10.30
C ARG A 618 -8.73 20.82 9.24
N ASP A 619 -9.47 21.90 9.00
CA ASP A 619 -10.54 21.92 8.01
C ASP A 619 -10.47 23.14 7.10
N ASN A 620 -11.16 23.05 5.97
CA ASN A 620 -11.29 24.13 5.00
C ASN A 620 -12.75 24.23 4.55
N GLU A 621 -13.07 25.19 3.68
CA GLU A 621 -14.45 25.45 3.25
C GLU A 621 -15.11 24.28 2.51
N CYS A 622 -14.32 23.34 1.97
CA CYS A 622 -14.84 22.10 1.41
C CYS A 622 -15.09 21.06 2.50
N SER A 623 -14.10 20.72 3.34
CA SER A 623 -14.26 19.68 4.37
C SER A 623 -15.26 20.09 5.46
N LEU A 624 -15.47 21.39 5.72
CA LEU A 624 -16.51 21.89 6.64
C LEU A 624 -17.94 21.51 6.22
N LYS A 625 -18.18 21.24 4.92
CA LYS A 625 -19.48 20.77 4.43
C LYS A 625 -19.89 19.44 5.05
N ARG A 626 -18.96 18.69 5.67
CA ARG A 626 -19.25 17.43 6.39
C ARG A 626 -20.29 17.61 7.50
N LYS A 627 -20.38 18.81 8.09
CA LYS A 627 -21.34 19.16 9.13
C LYS A 627 -22.77 19.28 8.60
N GLU A 628 -22.94 19.42 7.28
CA GLU A 628 -24.22 19.50 6.59
C GLU A 628 -24.51 18.23 5.78
N ASP A 629 -23.55 17.79 4.98
CA ASP A 629 -23.63 16.63 4.08
C ASP A 629 -22.23 16.05 3.82
N MET A 630 -21.94 14.91 4.46
CA MET A 630 -20.64 14.24 4.39
C MET A 630 -20.23 13.88 2.95
N ALA A 631 -21.18 13.56 2.08
CA ALA A 631 -20.89 13.20 0.69
C ALA A 631 -20.42 14.38 -0.17
N LYS A 632 -20.53 15.62 0.31
CA LYS A 632 -20.09 16.84 -0.39
C LYS A 632 -18.77 17.40 0.15
N ALA A 633 -18.21 16.79 1.17
CA ALA A 633 -17.04 17.29 1.88
C ALA A 633 -15.74 16.68 1.38
N TYR A 634 -15.79 15.41 0.96
CA TYR A 634 -14.63 14.60 0.65
C TYR A 634 -14.61 14.16 -0.81
N PHE A 635 -13.45 14.32 -1.44
CA PHE A 635 -13.15 13.91 -2.81
C PHE A 635 -12.53 12.50 -2.87
N ASN A 636 -12.05 11.97 -1.73
CA ASN A 636 -11.34 10.70 -1.59
C ASN A 636 -10.04 10.64 -2.41
N CYS A 637 -9.37 11.78 -2.53
CA CYS A 637 -8.06 11.89 -3.14
C CYS A 637 -7.24 12.96 -2.43
N HIS A 638 -5.93 12.77 -2.38
CA HIS A 638 -4.95 13.70 -1.86
C HIS A 638 -3.65 13.46 -2.63
N THR A 639 -3.23 14.44 -3.43
CA THR A 639 -2.08 14.29 -4.34
C THR A 639 -1.07 15.41 -4.10
N ASP A 640 0.08 15.04 -3.55
CA ASP A 640 1.18 15.95 -3.24
C ASP A 640 2.04 16.28 -4.45
N ILE A 641 2.18 17.58 -4.72
CA ILE A 641 2.96 18.11 -5.84
C ILE A 641 4.09 18.96 -5.28
N THR A 642 5.31 18.42 -5.34
CA THR A 642 6.51 19.05 -4.77
C THR A 642 7.24 19.93 -5.78
N ILE A 643 7.62 21.14 -5.35
CA ILE A 643 8.52 22.03 -6.09
C ILE A 643 9.97 21.72 -5.69
N PRO A 644 10.84 21.35 -6.63
CA PRO A 644 12.26 21.15 -6.36
C PRO A 644 12.95 22.41 -5.82
N TYR A 645 13.89 22.27 -4.88
CA TYR A 645 14.60 23.43 -4.29
C TYR A 645 15.34 24.29 -5.32
N ASP A 646 15.91 23.70 -6.38
CA ASP A 646 16.63 24.45 -7.43
C ASP A 646 15.70 25.22 -8.39
N GLU A 647 14.40 24.95 -8.34
CA GLU A 647 13.34 25.67 -9.04
C GLU A 647 12.59 26.65 -8.12
N LEU A 648 12.90 26.67 -6.83
CA LEU A 648 12.22 27.48 -5.83
C LEU A 648 12.90 28.83 -5.61
N GLY A 649 12.24 29.91 -6.00
CA GLY A 649 12.76 31.27 -5.86
C GLY A 649 12.54 31.88 -4.48
N GLU A 650 11.34 31.75 -3.92
CA GLU A 650 10.99 32.39 -2.64
C GLU A 650 9.88 31.62 -1.92
N VAL A 651 10.03 31.45 -0.60
CA VAL A 651 8.92 31.20 0.32
C VAL A 651 8.98 32.27 1.40
N SER A 652 7.92 33.09 1.51
CA SER A 652 7.86 34.20 2.44
C SER A 652 6.49 34.25 3.11
N VAL A 653 6.46 34.56 4.40
CA VAL A 653 5.21 34.85 5.12
C VAL A 653 4.95 36.35 5.13
N VAL A 654 3.70 36.75 4.91
CA VAL A 654 3.26 38.15 5.02
C VAL A 654 2.40 38.30 6.25
N THR A 655 2.83 39.15 7.17
CA THR A 655 2.14 39.42 8.44
C THR A 655 0.94 40.36 8.25
N GLU A 656 0.10 40.48 9.28
CA GLU A 656 -0.99 41.47 9.34
C GLU A 656 -0.52 42.93 9.18
N LYS A 657 0.76 43.21 9.45
CA LYS A 657 1.39 44.53 9.27
C LYS A 657 2.00 44.72 7.88
N GLU A 658 1.71 43.83 6.93
CA GLU A 658 2.30 43.78 5.58
C GLU A 658 3.83 43.62 5.57
N GLN A 659 4.43 43.19 6.69
CA GLN A 659 5.84 42.81 6.71
C GLN A 659 6.00 41.46 6.01
N VAL A 660 6.91 41.41 5.03
CA VAL A 660 7.33 40.18 4.35
C VAL A 660 8.54 39.61 5.08
N ILE A 661 8.43 38.38 5.57
CA ILE A 661 9.51 37.68 6.27
C ILE A 661 9.90 36.47 5.41
N PRO A 662 11.11 36.46 4.82
CA PRO A 662 11.55 35.36 3.98
C PRO A 662 11.96 34.15 4.82
N ILE A 663 11.52 32.97 4.39
CA ILE A 663 11.84 31.67 4.99
C ILE A 663 12.84 30.94 4.11
N ILE A 664 12.58 30.93 2.80
CA ILE A 664 13.47 30.37 1.77
C ILE A 664 13.70 31.41 0.68
N ILE A 665 14.95 31.56 0.24
CA ILE A 665 15.35 32.37 -0.92
C ILE A 665 16.27 31.52 -1.79
N GLU A 666 15.97 31.45 -3.08
CA GLU A 666 16.73 30.69 -4.09
C GLU A 666 17.05 29.26 -3.61
N GLY A 667 16.03 28.56 -3.12
CA GLY A 667 16.13 27.18 -2.62
C GLY A 667 16.78 27.01 -1.25
N LYS A 668 17.25 28.07 -0.58
CA LYS A 668 17.98 28.00 0.69
C LYS A 668 17.20 28.61 1.85
N PHE A 669 17.21 27.95 3.00
CA PHE A 669 16.59 28.46 4.23
C PHE A 669 17.37 29.67 4.77
N VAL A 670 16.71 30.79 5.07
CA VAL A 670 17.38 32.05 5.45
C VAL A 670 17.11 32.51 6.87
N LEU A 671 16.21 31.86 7.61
CA LEU A 671 15.96 32.19 9.02
C LEU A 671 17.15 31.79 9.89
N GLU A 672 17.37 32.56 10.97
CA GLU A 672 18.36 32.23 11.98
C GLU A 672 18.05 30.86 12.63
N GLY A 673 19.07 30.02 12.77
CA GLY A 673 18.92 28.66 13.32
C GLY A 673 18.54 27.58 12.31
N LEU A 674 18.48 27.88 11.00
CA LEU A 674 18.18 26.91 9.93
C LEU A 674 19.39 26.56 9.05
N SER A 675 20.61 26.92 9.44
CA SER A 675 21.81 26.70 8.64
C SER A 675 22.05 25.22 8.31
N GLU A 676 21.70 24.33 9.22
CA GLU A 676 21.88 22.89 9.13
C GLU A 676 21.04 22.28 8.00
N LEU A 677 19.86 22.83 7.71
CA LEU A 677 19.04 22.44 6.57
C LEU A 677 19.75 22.72 5.23
N ASN A 678 20.65 23.70 5.17
CA ASN A 678 21.37 24.05 3.94
C ASN A 678 22.67 23.27 3.73
N LEU A 679 23.16 22.52 4.73
CA LEU A 679 24.42 21.79 4.62
C LEU A 679 24.42 20.77 3.45
N PRO A 680 23.38 19.95 3.25
CA PRO A 680 23.35 19.02 2.13
C PRO A 680 23.41 19.73 0.77
N LEU A 681 22.67 20.83 0.63
CA LEU A 681 22.61 21.62 -0.61
C LEU A 681 23.99 22.20 -0.95
N ALA A 682 24.70 22.75 0.04
CA ALA A 682 26.04 23.32 -0.15
C ALA A 682 27.09 22.25 -0.53
N MET A 683 26.94 21.01 -0.03
CA MET A 683 27.83 19.91 -0.41
C MET A 683 27.62 19.47 -1.86
N ALA A 684 26.37 19.53 -2.35
CA ALA A 684 26.04 19.19 -3.74
C ALA A 684 26.57 20.22 -4.75
N GLU A 685 26.60 21.52 -4.40
CA GLU A 685 27.15 22.58 -5.25
C GLU A 685 28.68 22.47 -5.48
N ASN A 686 29.38 21.66 -4.66
CA ASN A 686 30.83 21.45 -4.72
C ASN A 686 31.24 20.11 -5.37
N LEU A 687 30.27 19.34 -5.86
CA LEU A 687 30.44 18.08 -6.61
C LEU A 687 30.19 18.34 -8.10
#